data_AF-A0A928ZIA7-F1
#
_entry.id   AF-A0A928ZIA7-F1
#
_cell.length_a   1.000
_cell.length_b   1.000
_cell.length_c   1.000
_cell.angle_alpha   90.00
_cell.angle_beta   90.00
_cell.angle_gamma   90.00
#
_symmetry.space_group_name_H-M   'P 1'
#
loop_
_entity.id
_entity.type
_entity.pdbx_description
1 polymer ?
#
loop_
_entity_poly.entity_id
_entity_poly.type
_entity_poly.pdbx_seq_one_letter_code
_entity_poly.pdbx_strand_id
1 'polypeptide(L)'
;PHPFSQQGERLYQTGDLARYLPSGEIEYLGRIDYQVKLRGFRIELGEIEAVLSQYSGVQQAVVMVREDHPGNKRLVAYIVPVEDMTLAIAPLRHWLKEKLPEYMVPDAFVILDTLPLTPNGKINRRALPTPQNTRLNEQKNFVAPRTPVEEILVNIWCQVLNQQQVGIYDNFFELGGHSLLATQVISRLREAFKIELPLRYLFESPTVADLALHIELISHTKDHQQVAPILPRQQNQELIVSFAQQRLWFLEQLQPGDSAYNISTAVRLSGVLNIEALTRSISEIIQRHEALRTIFTAIEGQPIQVIIPSPDFTMPIIDLREIPLAEREAEAMRLAQEEFGRPFDLSQWPLIRVTLLQLNTSEYVILLTIHHIVSDLWSMGILFQELVTLYKAFSIGQSSPLPDLPIQYADFAIWQREWLQGEVLQAQLSYWKQQLGHNLPILKLPTDRPRSEVSTSRGGVHCFELSPQLSEDVKKLSLQAGVTLFMTLLAGFETLLNRYTGQDDIVVGTDVANRNSTQTEGLIGFFVNLLVLRTNLSGNPSFRELLQRVREVALGAYAHQDLPFAKLVEELRPDRNSSATPLFQVLFVLQNVPMLTVELSDLTLTPMEIDSGLAKFDLALFLAETPSGIVGTWKYNADLFHAATITRISEHFAILLQSIVAQPDARINTLEMLTEVEKKQQMMEQAKQEQSKLKKFMQVKPKAMKLPQGQLITTEYLQPGETLPLVIKPAVEQIDLIDWVKSHKEFIESKLLSHGALLFRNFNINSPSAFENLAQAICPELFGEYGDLPREGVGGKVYGSTPYPSDQAILFHNESSHLHCWPLKIWFFCLQSPQVGGETPIVDCRKVYQLLDPKLRSRFEEKQLMYVRNYIQGLDVSWQEFFHTSDRTVIEKYCHQAQIDFEWKEDDHLLTKQIRPAITKHPQTNELIFFNQIQLHHVSCLEPAVKESLLSTFGAEKLPRNVYYGDGSPIEDSVVEEICSVYEQAKVSFPWQQGDVLMLDNMLTAHGRNSYVGPRKILVAMGEMH
;
A
#
# COMPACT_ATOMS: atom_id res chain seq x y z
N PRO A 1 22.71 10.66 -48.90
CA PRO A 1 23.75 11.74 -49.00
C PRO A 1 23.37 12.64 -50.18
N HIS A 2 23.47 13.96 -50.02
CA HIS A 2 23.09 14.95 -51.02
C HIS A 2 24.07 14.87 -52.20
N PRO A 3 23.68 14.35 -53.37
CA PRO A 3 24.62 14.02 -54.45
C PRO A 3 25.27 15.25 -55.10
N PHE A 4 24.77 16.46 -54.79
CA PHE A 4 25.29 17.73 -55.33
C PHE A 4 25.99 18.62 -54.28
N SER A 5 26.21 18.12 -53.05
CA SER A 5 26.92 18.88 -52.01
C SER A 5 28.24 18.18 -51.65
N GLN A 6 29.35 18.94 -51.63
CA GLN A 6 30.69 18.40 -51.35
C GLN A 6 30.98 18.19 -49.86
N GLN A 7 30.08 18.61 -48.95
CA GLN A 7 30.29 18.56 -47.49
C GLN A 7 29.41 17.53 -46.75
N GLY A 8 29.02 16.44 -47.42
CA GLY A 8 28.37 15.31 -46.74
C GLY A 8 26.95 15.58 -46.23
N GLU A 9 26.30 16.65 -46.72
CA GLU A 9 24.91 16.98 -46.37
C GLU A 9 23.94 15.86 -46.77
N ARG A 10 22.76 15.84 -46.16
CA ARG A 10 21.74 14.80 -46.37
C ARG A 10 20.50 15.42 -46.98
N LEU A 11 19.99 14.81 -48.04
CA LEU A 11 18.64 15.11 -48.54
C LEU A 11 17.59 14.40 -47.70
N TYR A 12 16.46 15.06 -47.48
CA TYR A 12 15.25 14.48 -46.91
C TYR A 12 14.24 14.22 -48.02
N GLN A 13 13.87 12.96 -48.22
CA GLN A 13 12.89 12.56 -49.22
C GLN A 13 11.48 12.80 -48.65
N THR A 14 10.80 13.86 -49.12
CA THR A 14 9.50 14.30 -48.58
C THR A 14 8.33 13.38 -48.96
N GLY A 15 8.46 12.67 -50.09
CA GLY A 15 7.38 11.89 -50.72
C GLY A 15 6.36 12.76 -51.45
N ASP A 16 6.61 14.06 -51.56
CA ASP A 16 5.77 15.03 -52.26
C ASP A 16 6.20 15.13 -53.74
N LEU A 17 5.23 15.08 -54.64
CA LEU A 17 5.39 15.40 -56.05
C LEU A 17 5.18 16.91 -56.22
N ALA A 18 6.19 17.58 -56.77
CA ALA A 18 6.11 18.98 -57.10
C ALA A 18 6.81 19.25 -58.43
N ARG A 19 6.55 20.42 -59.04
CA ARG A 19 7.32 20.90 -60.18
C ARG A 19 7.71 22.36 -59.99
N TYR A 20 8.81 22.76 -60.62
CA TYR A 20 9.16 24.18 -60.73
C TYR A 20 8.30 24.86 -61.79
N LEU A 21 7.79 26.04 -61.46
CA LEU A 21 7.21 26.97 -62.43
C LEU A 21 8.32 27.78 -63.11
N PRO A 22 8.05 28.36 -64.31
CA PRO A 22 9.02 29.21 -64.99
C PRO A 22 9.48 30.44 -64.18
N SER A 23 8.68 30.85 -63.18
CA SER A 23 9.00 31.92 -62.22
C SER A 23 10.03 31.52 -61.15
N GLY A 24 10.35 30.23 -61.01
CA GLY A 24 11.24 29.70 -59.97
C GLY A 24 10.52 29.24 -58.69
N GLU A 25 9.22 29.49 -58.55
CA GLU A 25 8.39 28.94 -57.47
C GLU A 25 8.09 27.45 -57.67
N ILE A 26 7.79 26.75 -56.58
CA ILE A 26 7.49 25.31 -56.61
C ILE A 26 5.97 25.11 -56.49
N GLU A 27 5.36 24.52 -57.52
CA GLU A 27 3.97 24.11 -57.51
C GLU A 27 3.85 22.69 -56.95
N TYR A 28 3.09 22.54 -55.87
CA TYR A 28 2.78 21.25 -55.26
C TYR A 28 1.72 20.48 -56.07
N LEU A 29 2.01 19.23 -56.42
CA LEU A 29 1.18 18.38 -57.28
C LEU A 29 0.57 17.16 -56.55
N GLY A 30 0.74 17.08 -55.22
CA GLY A 30 0.27 15.97 -54.39
C GLY A 30 1.40 15.09 -53.87
N ARG A 31 1.07 14.00 -53.19
CA ARG A 31 2.04 12.99 -52.71
C ARG A 31 2.23 11.87 -53.72
N ILE A 32 3.40 11.24 -53.71
CA ILE A 32 3.73 10.06 -54.53
C ILE A 32 3.16 8.78 -53.87
N ASP A 33 2.96 8.79 -52.55
CA ASP A 33 2.35 7.73 -51.74
C ASP A 33 0.88 8.06 -51.37
N TYR A 34 -0.01 7.07 -51.47
CA TYR A 34 -1.47 7.21 -51.22
C TYR A 34 -1.83 7.17 -49.72
N GLN A 35 -0.99 7.78 -48.88
CA GLN A 35 -1.19 7.83 -47.44
C GLN A 35 -2.34 8.76 -47.06
N VAL A 36 -3.15 8.32 -46.11
CA VAL A 36 -4.27 9.09 -45.56
C VAL A 36 -4.09 9.28 -44.06
N LYS A 37 -4.55 10.43 -43.53
CA LYS A 37 -4.66 10.64 -42.08
C LYS A 37 -6.08 10.33 -41.62
N LEU A 38 -6.24 9.34 -40.76
CA LEU A 38 -7.52 8.93 -40.20
C LEU A 38 -7.35 8.68 -38.70
N ARG A 39 -8.18 9.32 -37.85
CA ARG A 39 -8.14 9.18 -36.38
C ARG A 39 -6.75 9.45 -35.77
N GLY A 40 -6.01 10.41 -36.33
CA GLY A 40 -4.64 10.74 -35.89
C GLY A 40 -3.55 9.82 -36.44
N PHE A 41 -3.90 8.70 -37.08
CA PHE A 41 -2.94 7.75 -37.66
C PHE A 41 -2.68 8.04 -39.14
N ARG A 42 -1.43 7.82 -39.55
CA ARG A 42 -1.02 7.86 -40.96
C ARG A 42 -1.10 6.44 -41.51
N ILE A 43 -2.04 6.20 -42.42
CA ILE A 43 -2.40 4.87 -42.94
C ILE A 43 -2.00 4.75 -44.40
N GLU A 44 -1.34 3.65 -44.76
CA GLU A 44 -1.04 3.25 -46.13
C GLU A 44 -2.16 2.38 -46.69
N LEU A 45 -2.99 2.93 -47.58
CA LEU A 45 -4.13 2.19 -48.13
C LEU A 45 -3.69 0.95 -48.93
N GLY A 46 -2.55 1.04 -49.61
CA GLY A 46 -2.00 -0.06 -50.41
C GLY A 46 -1.56 -1.26 -49.57
N GLU A 47 -1.18 -1.05 -48.30
CA GLU A 47 -0.84 -2.14 -47.37
C GLU A 47 -2.07 -2.99 -47.05
N ILE A 48 -3.20 -2.32 -46.81
CA ILE A 48 -4.48 -2.98 -46.53
C ILE A 48 -4.98 -3.71 -47.79
N GLU A 49 -4.86 -3.10 -48.97
CA GLU A 49 -5.17 -3.74 -50.25
C GLU A 49 -4.31 -4.99 -50.51
N ALA A 50 -3.01 -4.91 -50.23
CA ALA A 50 -2.08 -6.03 -50.40
C ALA A 50 -2.42 -7.20 -49.46
N VAL A 51 -2.75 -6.90 -48.20
CA VAL A 51 -3.18 -7.92 -47.24
C VAL A 51 -4.52 -8.50 -47.70
N LEU A 52 -5.54 -7.70 -48.01
CA LEU A 52 -6.82 -8.18 -48.56
C LEU A 52 -6.67 -9.14 -49.76
N SER A 53 -5.73 -8.87 -50.67
CA SER A 53 -5.49 -9.71 -51.85
C SER A 53 -4.87 -11.08 -51.56
N GLN A 54 -4.34 -11.31 -50.35
CA GLN A 54 -3.80 -12.60 -49.91
C GLN A 54 -4.89 -13.53 -49.36
N TYR A 55 -6.09 -13.02 -49.10
CA TYR A 55 -7.21 -13.83 -48.62
C TYR A 55 -7.77 -14.67 -49.78
N SER A 56 -7.89 -15.99 -49.60
CA SER A 56 -8.24 -16.93 -50.67
C SER A 56 -9.60 -16.66 -51.33
N GLY A 57 -10.51 -15.96 -50.67
CA GLY A 57 -11.81 -15.56 -51.21
C GLY A 57 -11.84 -14.21 -51.93
N VAL A 58 -10.73 -13.49 -52.06
CA VAL A 58 -10.66 -12.13 -52.64
C VAL A 58 -9.87 -12.15 -53.96
N GLN A 59 -10.52 -11.72 -55.06
CA GLN A 59 -9.88 -11.57 -56.38
C GLN A 59 -9.24 -10.19 -56.56
N GLN A 60 -9.97 -9.13 -56.18
CA GLN A 60 -9.48 -7.75 -56.23
C GLN A 60 -9.99 -6.98 -55.01
N ALA A 61 -9.19 -6.06 -54.50
CA ALA A 61 -9.57 -5.18 -53.39
C ALA A 61 -9.07 -3.75 -53.62
N VAL A 62 -9.89 -2.78 -53.25
CA VAL A 62 -9.53 -1.36 -53.24
C VAL A 62 -10.00 -0.75 -51.92
N VAL A 63 -9.11 -0.01 -51.25
CA VAL A 63 -9.40 0.63 -49.97
C VAL A 63 -9.36 2.14 -50.16
N MET A 64 -10.32 2.83 -49.56
CA MET A 64 -10.37 4.28 -49.57
C MET A 64 -10.97 4.83 -48.27
N VAL A 65 -10.57 6.05 -47.93
CA VAL A 65 -11.25 6.85 -46.91
C VAL A 65 -12.45 7.53 -47.55
N ARG A 66 -13.61 7.41 -46.91
CA ARG A 66 -14.84 8.11 -47.29
C ARG A 66 -15.32 9.00 -46.16
N GLU A 67 -15.89 10.12 -46.56
CA GLU A 67 -16.58 11.08 -45.69
C GLU A 67 -17.97 11.30 -46.29
N ASP A 68 -18.92 10.44 -45.90
CA ASP A 68 -20.29 10.53 -46.41
C ASP A 68 -21.14 11.54 -45.59
N HIS A 69 -20.68 11.89 -44.37
CA HIS A 69 -21.19 12.99 -43.54
C HIS A 69 -20.02 13.87 -43.07
N PRO A 70 -20.15 15.21 -43.03
CA PRO A 70 -19.08 16.10 -42.60
C PRO A 70 -18.53 15.74 -41.22
N GLY A 71 -17.22 15.54 -41.11
CA GLY A 71 -16.53 15.18 -39.86
C GLY A 71 -16.43 13.68 -39.58
N ASN A 72 -17.14 12.81 -40.32
CA ASN A 72 -17.10 11.36 -40.13
C ASN A 72 -16.36 10.64 -41.26
N LYS A 73 -15.02 10.68 -41.17
CA LYS A 73 -14.14 9.91 -42.08
C LYS A 73 -14.08 8.46 -41.62
N ARG A 74 -14.29 7.51 -42.53
CA ARG A 74 -14.20 6.07 -42.30
C ARG A 74 -13.43 5.35 -43.41
N LEU A 75 -12.79 4.24 -43.07
CA LEU A 75 -12.06 3.38 -44.00
C LEU A 75 -13.01 2.35 -44.61
N VAL A 76 -13.06 2.24 -45.93
CA VAL A 76 -13.98 1.33 -46.64
C VAL A 76 -13.19 0.46 -47.62
N ALA A 77 -13.39 -0.86 -47.57
CA ALA A 77 -12.84 -1.82 -48.52
C ALA A 77 -13.89 -2.28 -49.53
N TYR A 78 -13.57 -2.15 -50.82
CA TYR A 78 -14.36 -2.65 -51.93
C TYR A 78 -13.71 -3.92 -52.47
N ILE A 79 -14.46 -5.00 -52.53
CA ILE A 79 -13.93 -6.34 -52.77
C ILE A 79 -14.68 -7.01 -53.90
N VAL A 80 -13.92 -7.59 -54.83
CA VAL A 80 -14.43 -8.53 -55.83
C VAL A 80 -14.05 -9.94 -55.37
N PRO A 81 -15.00 -10.83 -55.09
CA PRO A 81 -14.72 -12.20 -54.69
C PRO A 81 -14.21 -13.02 -55.88
N VAL A 82 -13.52 -14.13 -55.60
CA VAL A 82 -13.16 -15.11 -56.65
C VAL A 82 -14.45 -15.75 -57.21
N GLU A 83 -14.50 -15.99 -58.53
CA GLU A 83 -15.64 -16.65 -59.20
C GLU A 83 -16.09 -17.92 -58.45
N ASP A 84 -17.40 -18.09 -58.30
CA ASP A 84 -18.06 -19.19 -57.60
C ASP A 84 -17.80 -19.30 -56.08
N MET A 85 -17.19 -18.30 -55.43
CA MET A 85 -17.08 -18.23 -53.96
C MET A 85 -17.98 -17.17 -53.32
N THR A 86 -18.73 -17.57 -52.28
CA THR A 86 -19.42 -16.65 -51.38
C THR A 86 -18.47 -16.14 -50.30
N LEU A 87 -18.15 -14.84 -50.34
CA LEU A 87 -17.26 -14.21 -49.37
C LEU A 87 -18.02 -13.76 -48.11
N ALA A 88 -17.70 -14.38 -46.97
CA ALA A 88 -18.20 -13.94 -45.66
C ALA A 88 -17.29 -12.85 -45.07
N ILE A 89 -17.87 -11.73 -44.61
CA ILE A 89 -17.11 -10.57 -44.10
C ILE A 89 -16.48 -10.82 -42.73
N ALA A 90 -17.14 -11.58 -41.84
CA ALA A 90 -16.62 -11.80 -40.48
C ALA A 90 -15.29 -12.59 -40.45
N PRO A 91 -15.13 -13.71 -41.18
CA PRO A 91 -13.84 -14.39 -41.31
C PRO A 91 -12.76 -13.52 -41.95
N LEU A 92 -13.11 -12.71 -42.94
CA LEU A 92 -12.19 -11.78 -43.58
C LEU A 92 -11.72 -10.67 -42.63
N ARG A 93 -12.64 -10.10 -41.84
CA ARG A 93 -12.33 -9.08 -40.83
C ARG A 93 -11.44 -9.66 -39.72
N HIS A 94 -11.72 -10.87 -39.27
CA HIS A 94 -10.87 -11.56 -38.30
C HIS A 94 -9.45 -11.78 -38.86
N TRP A 95 -9.35 -12.25 -40.09
CA TRP A 95 -8.07 -12.44 -40.77
C TRP A 95 -7.28 -11.14 -40.93
N LEU A 96 -7.95 -10.00 -41.21
CA LEU A 96 -7.31 -8.69 -41.22
C LEU A 96 -6.81 -8.27 -39.84
N LYS A 97 -7.57 -8.52 -38.76
CA LYS A 97 -7.14 -8.22 -37.39
C LYS A 97 -5.92 -9.03 -36.96
N GLU A 98 -5.69 -10.22 -37.52
CA GLU A 98 -4.47 -11.00 -37.26
C GLU A 98 -3.23 -10.47 -37.99
N LYS A 99 -3.40 -9.63 -39.02
CA LYS A 99 -2.33 -9.19 -39.93
C LYS A 99 -2.09 -7.68 -39.94
N LEU A 100 -3.05 -6.90 -39.47
CA LEU A 100 -3.03 -5.44 -39.47
C LEU A 100 -3.43 -4.90 -38.08
N PRO A 101 -2.86 -3.75 -37.66
CA PRO A 101 -3.34 -3.02 -36.48
C PRO A 101 -4.82 -2.63 -36.61
N GLU A 102 -5.54 -2.52 -35.48
CA GLU A 102 -7.00 -2.29 -35.49
C GLU A 102 -7.41 -1.02 -36.27
N TYR A 103 -6.63 0.05 -36.18
CA TYR A 103 -6.90 1.30 -36.90
C TYR A 103 -6.74 1.19 -38.43
N MET A 104 -6.10 0.13 -38.95
CA MET A 104 -5.97 -0.15 -40.38
C MET A 104 -7.07 -1.11 -40.90
N VAL A 105 -7.88 -1.70 -40.02
CA VAL A 105 -8.96 -2.60 -40.42
C VAL A 105 -10.16 -1.77 -40.93
N PRO A 106 -10.64 -1.99 -42.18
CA PRO A 106 -11.76 -1.22 -42.74
C PRO A 106 -13.04 -1.29 -41.91
N ASP A 107 -13.65 -0.12 -41.66
CA ASP A 107 -14.91 0.03 -40.93
C ASP A 107 -16.09 -0.63 -41.68
N ALA A 108 -16.03 -0.62 -43.02
CA ALA A 108 -17.06 -1.19 -43.89
C ALA A 108 -16.47 -1.98 -45.06
N PHE A 109 -17.20 -3.01 -45.49
CA PHE A 109 -16.86 -3.88 -46.62
C PHE A 109 -18.00 -3.86 -47.64
N VAL A 110 -17.66 -3.63 -48.91
CA VAL A 110 -18.62 -3.60 -50.03
C VAL A 110 -18.20 -4.65 -51.05
N ILE A 111 -19.06 -5.65 -51.26
CA ILE A 111 -18.83 -6.70 -52.26
C ILE A 111 -19.36 -6.20 -53.60
N LEU A 112 -18.53 -6.30 -54.65
CA LEU A 112 -18.85 -5.89 -56.02
C LEU A 112 -18.60 -7.05 -56.98
N ASP A 113 -19.40 -7.14 -58.05
CA ASP A 113 -19.13 -8.10 -59.13
C ASP A 113 -17.86 -7.72 -59.91
N THR A 114 -17.60 -6.42 -60.10
CA THR A 114 -16.39 -5.88 -60.74
C THR A 114 -16.05 -4.48 -60.21
N LEU A 115 -14.77 -4.09 -60.28
CA LEU A 115 -14.35 -2.72 -59.96
C LEU A 115 -14.65 -1.78 -61.15
N PRO A 116 -15.29 -0.62 -60.94
CA PRO A 116 -15.54 0.34 -62.01
C PRO A 116 -14.22 0.92 -62.51
N LEU A 117 -14.03 0.94 -63.84
CA LEU A 117 -12.83 1.50 -64.48
C LEU A 117 -13.15 2.82 -65.21
N THR A 118 -12.13 3.67 -65.31
CA THR A 118 -12.12 4.86 -66.18
C THR A 118 -11.87 4.44 -67.64
N PRO A 119 -12.14 5.30 -68.64
CA PRO A 119 -11.84 5.00 -70.05
C PRO A 119 -10.36 4.63 -70.32
N ASN A 120 -9.44 5.00 -69.41
CA ASN A 120 -8.01 4.68 -69.49
C ASN A 120 -7.62 3.41 -68.71
N GLY A 121 -8.58 2.59 -68.29
CA GLY A 121 -8.33 1.32 -67.59
C GLY A 121 -7.91 1.43 -66.11
N LYS A 122 -7.94 2.62 -65.50
CA LYS A 122 -7.68 2.81 -64.06
C LYS A 122 -8.96 2.72 -63.23
N ILE A 123 -8.88 2.28 -61.97
CA ILE A 123 -10.04 2.24 -61.04
C ILE A 123 -10.67 3.63 -60.90
N ASN A 124 -11.97 3.71 -61.16
CA ASN A 124 -12.78 4.90 -61.01
C ASN A 124 -13.34 4.99 -59.58
N ARG A 125 -12.52 5.48 -58.63
CA ARG A 125 -12.89 5.61 -57.21
C ARG A 125 -14.14 6.47 -56.97
N ARG A 126 -14.47 7.41 -57.87
CA ARG A 126 -15.69 8.24 -57.78
C ARG A 126 -16.97 7.50 -58.13
N ALA A 127 -16.87 6.41 -58.90
CA ALA A 127 -17.99 5.56 -59.28
C ALA A 127 -18.23 4.39 -58.31
N LEU A 128 -17.42 4.28 -57.24
CA LEU A 128 -17.63 3.26 -56.20
C LEU A 128 -18.89 3.59 -55.40
N PRO A 129 -19.81 2.61 -55.23
CA PRO A 129 -21.09 2.86 -54.57
C PRO A 129 -20.87 3.23 -53.11
N THR A 130 -21.75 4.08 -52.58
CA THR A 130 -21.76 4.33 -51.14
C THR A 130 -22.06 3.02 -50.42
N PRO A 131 -21.30 2.64 -49.38
CA PRO A 131 -21.69 1.51 -48.57
C PRO A 131 -23.08 1.79 -48.02
N GLN A 132 -24.07 0.99 -48.45
CA GLN A 132 -25.33 0.87 -47.73
C GLN A 132 -24.97 0.56 -46.28
N ASN A 133 -25.78 0.93 -45.28
CA ASN A 133 -25.51 0.63 -43.88
C ASN A 133 -25.52 -0.90 -43.63
N THR A 134 -24.55 -1.62 -44.15
CA THR A 134 -24.22 -3.01 -43.90
C THR A 134 -23.42 -3.09 -42.60
N ARG A 135 -23.98 -2.52 -41.53
CA ARG A 135 -23.94 -3.11 -40.18
C ARG A 135 -24.97 -4.26 -40.07
N LEU A 136 -25.58 -4.67 -41.17
CA LEU A 136 -26.65 -5.67 -41.23
C LEU A 136 -26.19 -7.13 -41.12
N ASN A 137 -24.91 -7.43 -40.83
CA ASN A 137 -24.47 -8.81 -40.54
C ASN A 137 -23.57 -8.95 -39.28
N GLU A 138 -23.42 -7.89 -38.48
CA GLU A 138 -23.01 -8.01 -37.05
C GLU A 138 -24.23 -8.03 -36.10
N GLN A 139 -25.45 -7.98 -36.66
CA GLN A 139 -26.69 -8.24 -35.92
C GLN A 139 -26.85 -9.74 -35.63
N LYS A 140 -26.13 -10.21 -34.60
CA LYS A 140 -26.69 -11.26 -33.74
C LYS A 140 -27.17 -10.74 -32.39
N ASN A 141 -26.77 -9.54 -31.94
CA ASN A 141 -27.10 -9.08 -30.59
C ASN A 141 -27.77 -7.70 -30.44
N PHE A 142 -27.87 -6.85 -31.49
CA PHE A 142 -28.62 -5.59 -31.32
C PHE A 142 -30.12 -5.86 -31.22
N VAL A 143 -30.67 -5.66 -30.03
CA VAL A 143 -32.10 -5.77 -29.75
C VAL A 143 -32.57 -4.43 -29.21
N ALA A 144 -33.56 -3.83 -29.87
CA ALA A 144 -34.15 -2.55 -29.48
C ALA A 144 -34.96 -2.70 -28.16
N PRO A 145 -35.16 -1.62 -27.39
CA PRO A 145 -36.02 -1.64 -26.21
C PRO A 145 -37.44 -2.10 -26.56
N ARG A 146 -37.98 -2.96 -25.69
CA ARG A 146 -39.28 -3.63 -25.81
C ARG A 146 -40.30 -3.07 -24.83
N THR A 147 -39.84 -2.58 -23.69
CA THR A 147 -40.69 -1.98 -22.63
C THR A 147 -40.37 -0.50 -22.44
N PRO A 148 -41.30 0.31 -21.91
CA PRO A 148 -41.02 1.71 -21.57
C PRO A 148 -39.86 1.88 -20.57
N VAL A 149 -39.69 0.91 -19.66
CA VAL A 149 -38.56 0.89 -18.71
C VAL A 149 -37.24 0.72 -19.46
N GLU A 150 -37.18 -0.25 -20.39
CA GLU A 150 -36.01 -0.45 -21.26
C GLU A 150 -35.72 0.78 -22.13
N GLU A 151 -36.75 1.47 -22.62
CA GLU A 151 -36.61 2.66 -23.48
C GLU A 151 -36.00 3.84 -22.72
N ILE A 152 -36.47 4.09 -21.49
CA ILE A 152 -35.88 5.10 -20.59
C ILE A 152 -34.43 4.73 -20.24
N LEU A 153 -34.15 3.47 -19.91
CA LEU A 153 -32.80 2.98 -19.60
C LEU A 153 -31.83 3.18 -20.76
N VAL A 154 -32.23 2.77 -21.98
CA VAL A 154 -31.42 2.96 -23.21
C VAL A 154 -31.12 4.44 -23.44
N ASN A 155 -32.10 5.33 -23.25
CA ASN A 155 -31.88 6.77 -23.39
C ASN A 155 -30.89 7.32 -22.37
N ILE A 156 -31.00 6.91 -21.09
CA ILE A 156 -30.05 7.30 -20.04
C ILE A 156 -28.64 6.80 -20.40
N TRP A 157 -28.50 5.55 -20.85
CA TRP A 157 -27.19 4.99 -21.22
C TRP A 157 -26.59 5.69 -22.44
N CYS A 158 -27.38 5.97 -23.48
CA CYS A 158 -26.92 6.73 -24.64
C CYS A 158 -26.38 8.10 -24.23
N GLN A 159 -27.08 8.80 -23.34
CA GLN A 159 -26.66 10.11 -22.82
C GLN A 159 -25.38 10.02 -21.99
N VAL A 160 -25.30 9.08 -21.05
CA VAL A 160 -24.17 8.96 -20.12
C VAL A 160 -22.91 8.42 -20.81
N LEU A 161 -23.06 7.41 -21.67
CA LEU A 161 -21.94 6.81 -22.42
C LEU A 161 -21.57 7.62 -23.67
N ASN A 162 -22.32 8.68 -24.00
CA ASN A 162 -22.20 9.46 -25.22
C ASN A 162 -22.24 8.58 -26.50
N GLN A 163 -23.15 7.61 -26.52
CA GLN A 163 -23.36 6.67 -27.63
C GLN A 163 -24.63 7.02 -28.39
N GLN A 164 -24.61 6.85 -29.73
CA GLN A 164 -25.79 7.09 -30.56
C GLN A 164 -26.87 6.02 -30.41
N GLN A 165 -26.47 4.79 -30.06
CA GLN A 165 -27.36 3.64 -30.01
C GLN A 165 -26.81 2.60 -29.02
N VAL A 166 -27.69 2.11 -28.15
CA VAL A 166 -27.43 1.03 -27.17
C VAL A 166 -28.55 -0.01 -27.30
N GLY A 167 -28.20 -1.28 -27.45
CA GLY A 167 -29.11 -2.41 -27.45
C GLY A 167 -29.40 -2.92 -26.04
N ILE A 168 -30.53 -3.61 -25.83
CA ILE A 168 -30.94 -4.00 -24.47
C ILE A 168 -30.03 -5.05 -23.82
N TYR A 169 -29.27 -5.79 -24.63
CA TYR A 169 -28.32 -6.81 -24.18
C TYR A 169 -26.87 -6.32 -24.22
N ASP A 170 -26.64 -5.05 -24.59
CA ASP A 170 -25.31 -4.48 -24.54
C ASP A 170 -24.90 -4.32 -23.08
N ASN A 171 -23.65 -4.67 -22.78
CA ASN A 171 -23.11 -4.57 -21.43
C ASN A 171 -22.56 -3.15 -21.18
N PHE A 172 -23.00 -2.52 -20.09
CA PHE A 172 -22.61 -1.16 -19.72
C PHE A 172 -21.09 -0.94 -19.69
N PHE A 173 -20.35 -1.89 -19.13
CA PHE A 173 -18.90 -1.79 -18.94
C PHE A 173 -18.14 -2.08 -20.24
N GLU A 174 -18.69 -2.94 -21.11
CA GLU A 174 -18.12 -3.18 -22.46
C GLU A 174 -18.27 -1.95 -23.37
N LEU A 175 -19.30 -1.14 -23.14
CA LEU A 175 -19.52 0.13 -23.85
C LEU A 175 -18.65 1.30 -23.31
N GLY A 176 -17.70 1.03 -22.42
CA GLY A 176 -16.82 2.03 -21.82
C GLY A 176 -17.35 2.63 -20.51
N GLY A 177 -18.41 2.05 -19.93
CA GLY A 177 -18.92 2.44 -18.62
C GLY A 177 -17.89 2.19 -17.50
N HIS A 178 -17.76 3.14 -16.58
CA HIS A 178 -16.96 3.02 -15.36
C HIS A 178 -17.74 3.50 -14.13
N SER A 179 -17.20 3.34 -12.92
CA SER A 179 -17.93 3.60 -11.66
C SER A 179 -18.56 4.99 -11.59
N LEU A 180 -17.90 6.00 -12.13
CA LEU A 180 -18.45 7.36 -12.18
C LEU A 180 -19.66 7.48 -13.10
N LEU A 181 -19.59 6.94 -14.33
CA LEU A 181 -20.74 6.89 -15.24
C LEU A 181 -21.86 6.03 -14.67
N ALA A 182 -21.52 4.95 -13.96
CA ALA A 182 -22.48 4.11 -13.26
C ALA A 182 -23.25 4.93 -12.20
N THR A 183 -22.56 5.73 -11.38
CA THR A 183 -23.22 6.66 -10.43
C THR A 183 -24.15 7.65 -11.14
N GLN A 184 -23.73 8.20 -12.28
CA GLN A 184 -24.56 9.09 -13.10
C GLN A 184 -25.81 8.40 -13.67
N VAL A 185 -25.70 7.13 -14.08
CA VAL A 185 -26.85 6.31 -14.49
C VAL A 185 -27.79 6.13 -13.31
N ILE A 186 -27.30 5.68 -12.15
CA ILE A 186 -28.13 5.49 -10.94
C ILE A 186 -28.85 6.77 -10.55
N SER A 187 -28.18 7.92 -10.58
CA SER A 187 -28.78 9.22 -10.27
C SER A 187 -29.93 9.58 -11.21
N ARG A 188 -29.75 9.39 -12.53
CA ARG A 188 -30.80 9.60 -13.54
C ARG A 188 -31.94 8.59 -13.41
N LEU A 189 -31.65 7.35 -13.04
CA LEU A 189 -32.68 6.32 -12.79
C LEU A 189 -33.53 6.67 -11.57
N ARG A 190 -32.92 7.15 -10.49
CA ARG A 190 -33.64 7.68 -9.32
C ARG A 190 -34.58 8.80 -9.72
N GLU A 191 -34.13 9.72 -10.57
CA GLU A 191 -34.96 10.82 -11.04
C GLU A 191 -36.13 10.35 -11.93
N ALA A 192 -35.87 9.43 -12.86
CA ALA A 192 -36.84 8.94 -13.83
C ALA A 192 -37.90 8.01 -13.21
N PHE A 193 -37.49 7.09 -12.33
CA PHE A 193 -38.36 6.04 -11.78
C PHE A 193 -38.76 6.27 -10.32
N LYS A 194 -38.18 7.27 -9.64
CA LYS A 194 -38.42 7.58 -8.21
C LYS A 194 -38.13 6.39 -7.27
N ILE A 195 -37.16 5.55 -7.63
CA ILE A 195 -36.68 4.43 -6.83
C ILE A 195 -35.24 4.66 -6.37
N GLU A 196 -34.89 4.07 -5.24
CA GLU A 196 -33.49 3.95 -4.81
C GLU A 196 -32.90 2.64 -5.33
N LEU A 197 -31.84 2.74 -6.12
CA LEU A 197 -31.14 1.58 -6.67
C LEU A 197 -29.67 1.61 -6.24
N PRO A 198 -29.23 0.67 -5.39
CA PRO A 198 -27.81 0.55 -5.06
C PRO A 198 -26.96 0.36 -6.32
N LEU A 199 -25.80 1.01 -6.38
CA LEU A 199 -24.86 0.91 -7.51
C LEU A 199 -24.52 -0.54 -7.89
N ARG A 200 -24.48 -1.43 -6.89
CA ARG A 200 -24.25 -2.87 -7.04
C ARG A 200 -25.18 -3.54 -8.06
N TYR A 201 -26.43 -3.09 -8.19
CA TYR A 201 -27.37 -3.67 -9.17
C TYR A 201 -26.89 -3.50 -10.61
N LEU A 202 -26.22 -2.40 -10.96
CA LEU A 202 -25.66 -2.23 -12.30
C LEU A 202 -24.48 -3.18 -12.55
N PHE A 203 -23.76 -3.61 -11.50
CA PHE A 203 -22.67 -4.58 -11.61
C PHE A 203 -23.17 -6.03 -11.66
N GLU A 204 -24.29 -6.32 -11.00
CA GLU A 204 -24.93 -7.65 -11.02
C GLU A 204 -25.75 -7.86 -12.30
N SER A 205 -26.39 -6.79 -12.79
CA SER A 205 -27.25 -6.77 -13.98
C SER A 205 -26.76 -5.68 -14.95
N PRO A 206 -25.65 -5.92 -15.65
CA PRO A 206 -24.94 -4.91 -16.46
C PRO A 206 -25.55 -4.71 -17.84
N THR A 207 -26.74 -5.25 -18.12
CA THR A 207 -27.48 -5.03 -19.37
C THR A 207 -28.79 -4.28 -19.07
N VAL A 208 -29.30 -3.54 -20.04
CA VAL A 208 -30.60 -2.85 -19.90
C VAL A 208 -31.72 -3.84 -19.61
N ALA A 209 -31.74 -4.99 -20.29
CA ALA A 209 -32.77 -6.02 -20.12
C ALA A 209 -32.80 -6.57 -18.69
N ASP A 210 -31.64 -6.89 -18.12
CA ASP A 210 -31.57 -7.44 -16.76
C ASP A 210 -31.87 -6.36 -15.71
N LEU A 211 -31.37 -5.13 -15.93
CA LEU A 211 -31.61 -4.01 -15.00
C LEU A 211 -33.09 -3.59 -15.00
N ALA A 212 -33.76 -3.61 -16.16
CA ALA A 212 -35.17 -3.30 -16.27
C ALA A 212 -36.04 -4.21 -15.38
N LEU A 213 -35.73 -5.51 -15.31
CA LEU A 213 -36.44 -6.45 -14.44
C LEU A 213 -36.34 -6.07 -12.96
N HIS A 214 -35.16 -5.63 -12.51
CA HIS A 214 -34.99 -5.16 -11.14
C HIS A 214 -35.78 -3.89 -10.86
N ILE A 215 -35.77 -2.93 -11.78
CA ILE A 215 -36.53 -1.68 -11.67
C ILE A 215 -38.03 -1.98 -11.55
N GLU A 216 -38.55 -2.88 -12.38
CA GLU A 216 -39.96 -3.30 -12.35
C GLU A 216 -40.32 -3.98 -11.02
N LEU A 217 -39.50 -4.91 -10.55
CA LEU A 217 -39.68 -5.58 -9.24
C LEU A 217 -39.72 -4.58 -8.07
N ILE A 218 -38.78 -3.64 -8.06
CA ILE A 218 -38.64 -2.62 -7.01
C ILE A 218 -39.80 -1.63 -7.08
N SER A 219 -40.21 -1.20 -8.27
CA SER A 219 -41.37 -0.29 -8.44
C SER A 219 -42.68 -0.89 -7.91
N HIS A 220 -42.77 -2.21 -7.74
CA HIS A 220 -43.94 -2.88 -7.16
C HIS A 220 -43.92 -3.01 -5.62
N THR A 221 -42.78 -2.81 -4.96
CA THR A 221 -42.69 -2.78 -3.49
C THR A 221 -42.90 -1.34 -2.98
N LYS A 222 -43.84 -1.14 -2.04
CA LYS A 222 -44.28 0.19 -1.57
C LYS A 222 -43.37 0.86 -0.53
N ASP A 223 -42.20 0.30 -0.25
CA ASP A 223 -41.38 0.67 0.90
C ASP A 223 -40.05 1.31 0.49
N HIS A 224 -40.13 2.39 -0.30
CA HIS A 224 -38.95 3.16 -0.70
C HIS A 224 -38.80 4.38 0.19
N GLN A 225 -37.77 4.38 1.06
CA GLN A 225 -37.29 5.60 1.68
C GLN A 225 -36.64 6.48 0.59
N GLN A 226 -37.42 7.43 0.07
CA GLN A 226 -36.94 8.36 -0.94
C GLN A 226 -36.01 9.40 -0.30
N VAL A 227 -34.80 9.56 -0.83
CA VAL A 227 -33.92 10.67 -0.44
C VAL A 227 -34.58 11.98 -0.85
N ALA A 228 -34.74 12.91 0.11
CA ALA A 228 -35.35 14.21 -0.15
C ALA A 228 -34.53 14.99 -1.19
N PRO A 229 -35.18 15.70 -2.14
CA PRO A 229 -34.47 16.51 -3.14
C PRO A 229 -33.72 17.67 -2.47
N ILE A 230 -32.66 18.15 -3.12
CA ILE A 230 -31.97 19.38 -2.68
C ILE A 230 -32.83 20.56 -3.12
N LEU A 231 -33.26 21.38 -2.16
CA LEU A 231 -34.10 22.54 -2.43
C LEU A 231 -33.32 23.84 -2.21
N PRO A 232 -33.62 24.92 -2.94
CA PRO A 232 -33.06 26.23 -2.67
C PRO A 232 -33.33 26.64 -1.22
N ARG A 233 -32.32 27.21 -0.56
CA ARG A 233 -32.45 27.68 0.83
C ARG A 233 -33.47 28.81 0.98
N GLN A 234 -34.01 28.96 2.18
CA GLN A 234 -34.87 30.10 2.51
C GLN A 234 -34.05 31.39 2.64
N GLN A 235 -34.70 32.53 2.37
CA GLN A 235 -34.09 33.83 2.56
C GLN A 235 -33.77 34.05 4.05
N ASN A 236 -32.53 34.43 4.37
CA ASN A 236 -31.97 34.56 5.73
C ASN A 236 -31.71 33.24 6.49
N GLN A 237 -31.69 32.10 5.81
CA GLN A 237 -31.21 30.85 6.43
C GLN A 237 -29.70 30.94 6.73
N GLU A 238 -29.28 30.38 7.86
CA GLU A 238 -27.88 30.34 8.25
C GLU A 238 -27.05 29.51 7.27
N LEU A 239 -25.94 30.08 6.81
CA LEU A 239 -25.06 29.46 5.80
C LEU A 239 -24.03 28.56 6.48
N ILE A 240 -24.48 27.39 6.93
CA ILE A 240 -23.61 26.39 7.55
C ILE A 240 -22.67 25.75 6.54
N VAL A 241 -21.49 25.32 6.98
CA VAL A 241 -20.55 24.59 6.14
C VAL A 241 -20.93 23.11 5.99
N SER A 242 -20.63 22.53 4.83
CA SER A 242 -20.66 21.07 4.63
C SER A 242 -19.66 20.34 5.53
N PHE A 243 -19.80 19.03 5.73
CA PHE A 243 -18.84 18.26 6.54
C PHE A 243 -17.42 18.29 5.95
N ALA A 244 -17.32 18.29 4.62
CA ALA A 244 -16.05 18.35 3.91
C ALA A 244 -15.35 19.71 4.10
N GLN A 245 -16.09 20.81 3.97
CA GLN A 245 -15.57 22.15 4.25
C GLN A 245 -15.16 22.33 5.71
N GLN A 246 -15.95 21.80 6.67
CA GLN A 246 -15.60 21.86 8.10
C GLN A 246 -14.23 21.21 8.37
N ARG A 247 -13.95 20.07 7.72
CA ARG A 247 -12.66 19.38 7.83
C ARG A 247 -11.51 20.22 7.29
N LEU A 248 -11.63 20.78 6.09
CA LEU A 248 -10.55 21.60 5.52
C LEU A 248 -10.32 22.87 6.34
N TRP A 249 -11.39 23.50 6.83
CA TRP A 249 -11.28 24.64 7.73
C TRP A 249 -10.53 24.26 9.02
N PHE A 250 -10.84 23.11 9.62
CA PHE A 250 -10.13 22.62 10.80
C PHE A 250 -8.64 22.33 10.53
N LEU A 251 -8.30 21.76 9.38
CA LEU A 251 -6.91 21.53 8.97
C LEU A 251 -6.15 22.85 8.80
N GLU A 252 -6.77 23.86 8.20
CA GLU A 252 -6.18 25.22 8.10
C GLU A 252 -5.94 25.83 9.48
N GLN A 253 -6.84 25.63 10.45
CA GLN A 253 -6.62 26.12 11.82
C GLN A 253 -5.45 25.41 12.52
N LEU A 254 -5.17 24.15 12.18
CA LEU A 254 -4.05 23.39 12.75
C LEU A 254 -2.71 23.74 12.10
N GLN A 255 -2.70 24.04 10.80
CA GLN A 255 -1.50 24.36 10.02
C GLN A 255 -1.71 25.63 9.18
N PRO A 256 -1.80 26.82 9.80
CA PRO A 256 -2.04 28.05 9.06
C PRO A 256 -0.94 28.33 8.02
N GLY A 257 -1.35 28.64 6.79
CA GLY A 257 -0.42 29.01 5.72
C GLY A 257 0.16 27.83 4.93
N ASP A 258 -0.38 26.62 5.07
CA ASP A 258 -0.05 25.49 4.19
C ASP A 258 -0.76 25.62 2.84
N SER A 259 0.00 25.59 1.74
CA SER A 259 -0.55 25.65 0.38
C SER A 259 -0.87 24.28 -0.21
N ALA A 260 -0.73 23.19 0.57
CA ALA A 260 -1.03 21.84 0.11
C ALA A 260 -2.47 21.70 -0.44
N TYR A 261 -3.44 22.46 0.09
CA TYR A 261 -4.84 22.44 -0.37
C TYR A 261 -5.15 23.45 -1.48
N ASN A 262 -4.13 23.98 -2.17
CA ASN A 262 -4.34 24.71 -3.41
C ASN A 262 -4.57 23.73 -4.59
N ILE A 263 -5.54 24.04 -5.44
CA ILE A 263 -5.72 23.46 -6.77
C ILE A 263 -5.17 24.48 -7.76
N SER A 264 -4.01 24.19 -8.33
CA SER A 264 -3.29 25.12 -9.19
C SER A 264 -3.06 24.53 -10.58
N THR A 265 -3.25 25.33 -11.61
CA THR A 265 -3.01 24.97 -13.01
C THR A 265 -2.39 26.12 -13.77
N ALA A 266 -1.48 25.79 -14.69
CA ALA A 266 -0.88 26.72 -15.62
C ALA A 266 -1.21 26.26 -17.04
N VAL A 267 -1.73 27.17 -17.86
CA VAL A 267 -2.07 26.88 -19.25
C VAL A 267 -1.44 27.94 -20.14
N ARG A 268 -0.66 27.49 -21.12
CA ARG A 268 -0.13 28.34 -22.18
C ARG A 268 -1.18 28.53 -23.27
N LEU A 269 -1.37 29.78 -23.68
CA LEU A 269 -2.30 30.22 -24.70
C LEU A 269 -1.49 30.80 -25.87
N SER A 270 -1.57 30.15 -27.02
CA SER A 270 -0.89 30.56 -28.25
C SER A 270 -1.90 31.00 -29.31
N GLY A 271 -1.86 32.26 -29.72
CA GLY A 271 -2.76 32.85 -30.72
C GLY A 271 -3.25 34.26 -30.34
N VAL A 272 -4.36 34.69 -30.96
CA VAL A 272 -4.96 36.02 -30.72
C VAL A 272 -5.89 35.96 -29.51
N LEU A 273 -5.46 36.52 -28.38
CA LEU A 273 -6.23 36.52 -27.13
C LEU A 273 -7.02 37.82 -26.95
N ASN A 274 -8.35 37.74 -26.97
CA ASN A 274 -9.21 38.80 -26.42
C ASN A 274 -9.18 38.78 -24.89
N ILE A 275 -8.31 39.62 -24.29
CA ILE A 275 -8.13 39.71 -22.84
C ILE A 275 -9.40 40.19 -22.13
N GLU A 276 -10.15 41.13 -22.70
CA GLU A 276 -11.38 41.63 -22.10
C GLU A 276 -12.45 40.54 -22.00
N ALA A 277 -12.63 39.75 -23.07
CA ALA A 277 -13.55 38.62 -23.08
C ALA A 277 -13.13 37.55 -22.06
N LEU A 278 -11.83 37.28 -21.91
CA LEU A 278 -11.30 36.37 -20.90
C LEU A 278 -11.62 36.85 -19.49
N THR A 279 -11.29 38.11 -19.16
CA THR A 279 -11.57 38.70 -17.84
C THR A 279 -13.05 38.64 -17.51
N ARG A 280 -13.92 39.05 -18.46
CA ARG A 280 -15.37 39.01 -18.29
C ARG A 280 -15.90 37.60 -18.08
N SER A 281 -15.34 36.60 -18.77
CA SER A 281 -15.73 35.20 -18.62
C SER A 281 -15.47 34.71 -17.21
N ILE A 282 -14.29 35.02 -16.65
CA ILE A 282 -13.93 34.61 -15.28
C ILE A 282 -14.79 35.34 -14.25
N SER A 283 -15.00 36.65 -14.42
CA SER A 283 -15.90 37.43 -13.54
C SER A 283 -17.33 36.87 -13.54
N GLU A 284 -17.85 36.48 -14.70
CA GLU A 284 -19.19 35.89 -14.82
C GLU A 284 -19.28 34.53 -14.10
N ILE A 285 -18.25 33.68 -14.21
CA ILE A 285 -18.21 32.39 -13.49
C ILE A 285 -18.18 32.62 -11.97
N ILE A 286 -17.36 33.57 -11.49
CA ILE A 286 -17.30 33.94 -10.07
C ILE A 286 -18.66 34.46 -9.58
N GLN A 287 -19.35 35.26 -10.40
CA GLN A 287 -20.67 35.78 -10.04
C GLN A 287 -21.74 34.67 -9.98
N ARG A 288 -21.71 33.78 -10.98
CA ARG A 288 -22.65 32.66 -11.17
C ARG A 288 -22.57 31.60 -10.07
N HIS A 289 -21.36 31.25 -9.62
CA HIS A 289 -21.14 30.22 -8.60
C HIS A 289 -20.82 30.84 -7.23
N GLU A 290 -21.76 30.75 -6.30
CA GLU A 290 -21.61 31.32 -4.94
C GLU A 290 -20.35 30.80 -4.22
N ALA A 291 -20.00 29.53 -4.43
CA ALA A 291 -18.82 28.91 -3.83
C ALA A 291 -17.53 29.69 -4.14
N LEU A 292 -17.36 30.15 -5.38
CA LEU A 292 -16.16 30.90 -5.79
C LEU A 292 -16.09 32.28 -5.17
N ARG A 293 -17.19 32.81 -4.63
CA ARG A 293 -17.29 34.09 -3.91
C ARG A 293 -17.62 33.95 -2.42
N THR A 294 -17.25 32.81 -1.84
CA THR A 294 -17.47 32.51 -0.42
C THR A 294 -16.15 32.56 0.36
N ILE A 295 -16.20 33.18 1.54
CA ILE A 295 -15.15 33.11 2.56
C ILE A 295 -15.68 32.36 3.80
N PHE A 296 -14.78 31.96 4.68
CA PHE A 296 -15.09 31.15 5.87
C PHE A 296 -14.64 31.89 7.12
N THR A 297 -15.59 32.23 7.98
CA THR A 297 -15.35 32.88 9.27
C THR A 297 -15.84 31.99 10.40
N ALA A 298 -15.57 32.35 11.65
CA ALA A 298 -16.02 31.60 12.81
C ALA A 298 -17.01 32.42 13.66
N ILE A 299 -18.12 31.81 14.04
CA ILE A 299 -19.03 32.30 15.07
C ILE A 299 -19.02 31.27 16.20
N GLU A 300 -18.70 31.70 17.43
CA GLU A 300 -18.62 30.81 18.60
C GLU A 300 -17.70 29.58 18.39
N GLY A 301 -16.65 29.74 17.60
CA GLY A 301 -15.70 28.68 17.27
C GLY A 301 -16.17 27.66 16.22
N GLN A 302 -17.33 27.87 15.61
CA GLN A 302 -17.84 27.06 14.49
C GLN A 302 -17.70 27.80 13.16
N PRO A 303 -17.24 27.12 12.08
CA PRO A 303 -17.11 27.74 10.77
C PRO A 303 -18.46 27.98 10.11
N ILE A 304 -18.61 29.18 9.53
CA ILE A 304 -19.76 29.58 8.71
C ILE A 304 -19.30 30.05 7.33
N GLN A 305 -20.19 29.99 6.35
CA GLN A 305 -19.97 30.54 5.02
C GLN A 305 -20.44 32.00 4.96
N VAL A 306 -19.64 32.86 4.36
CA VAL A 306 -20.03 34.26 4.06
C VAL A 306 -19.88 34.47 2.56
N ILE A 307 -21.01 34.64 1.89
CA ILE A 307 -21.07 34.82 0.43
C ILE A 307 -20.97 36.32 0.11
N ILE A 308 -19.98 36.71 -0.69
CA ILE A 308 -19.79 38.09 -1.15
C ILE A 308 -20.79 38.38 -2.29
N PRO A 309 -21.72 39.35 -2.17
CA PRO A 309 -22.83 39.50 -3.14
C PRO A 309 -22.42 39.97 -4.56
N SER A 310 -21.41 40.84 -4.64
CA SER A 310 -20.92 41.42 -5.89
C SER A 310 -19.42 41.71 -5.74
N PRO A 311 -18.57 40.68 -5.82
CA PRO A 311 -17.14 40.87 -5.66
C PRO A 311 -16.57 41.68 -6.83
N ASP A 312 -15.77 42.71 -6.52
CA ASP A 312 -14.93 43.37 -7.52
C ASP A 312 -13.74 42.44 -7.82
N PHE A 313 -13.80 41.73 -8.94
CA PHE A 313 -12.74 40.82 -9.37
C PHE A 313 -11.88 41.47 -10.45
N THR A 314 -10.58 41.51 -10.21
CA THR A 314 -9.58 41.94 -11.18
C THR A 314 -8.61 40.81 -11.46
N MET A 315 -8.34 40.52 -12.74
CA MET A 315 -7.30 39.59 -13.17
C MET A 315 -6.00 40.38 -13.43
N PRO A 316 -4.95 40.22 -12.60
CA PRO A 316 -3.68 40.88 -12.84
C PRO A 316 -3.04 40.39 -14.15
N ILE A 317 -2.44 41.34 -14.88
CA ILE A 317 -1.69 41.07 -16.11
C ILE A 317 -0.23 41.46 -15.84
N ILE A 318 0.67 40.48 -15.91
CA ILE A 318 2.11 40.69 -15.76
C ILE A 318 2.72 40.68 -17.15
N ASP A 319 3.27 41.82 -17.57
CA ASP A 319 3.91 41.98 -18.86
C ASP A 319 5.38 41.53 -18.80
N LEU A 320 5.68 40.40 -19.43
CA LEU A 320 7.04 39.86 -19.52
C LEU A 320 7.74 40.26 -20.83
N ARG A 321 7.13 41.11 -21.66
CA ARG A 321 7.71 41.54 -22.95
C ARG A 321 8.97 42.38 -22.77
N GLU A 322 9.13 43.05 -21.64
CA GLU A 322 10.33 43.83 -21.32
C GLU A 322 11.49 42.94 -20.82
N ILE A 323 11.24 41.68 -20.46
CA ILE A 323 12.27 40.70 -20.09
C ILE A 323 12.95 40.17 -21.37
N PRO A 324 14.28 39.96 -21.38
CA PRO A 324 14.98 39.35 -22.52
C PRO A 324 14.35 38.03 -22.95
N LEU A 325 14.21 37.81 -24.28
CA LEU A 325 13.50 36.64 -24.83
C LEU A 325 13.99 35.31 -24.26
N ALA A 326 15.31 35.18 -24.05
CA ALA A 326 15.93 33.96 -23.49
C ALA A 326 15.56 33.68 -22.02
N GLU A 327 15.09 34.70 -21.29
CA GLU A 327 14.79 34.63 -19.85
C GLU A 327 13.28 34.59 -19.56
N ARG A 328 12.43 34.99 -20.52
CA ARG A 328 10.96 35.06 -20.34
C ARG A 328 10.34 33.74 -19.87
N GLU A 329 10.79 32.63 -20.45
CA GLU A 329 10.27 31.31 -20.11
C GLU A 329 10.64 30.92 -18.68
N ALA A 330 11.88 31.18 -18.28
CA ALA A 330 12.35 30.93 -16.91
C ALA A 330 11.61 31.80 -15.89
N GLU A 331 11.34 33.07 -16.24
CA GLU A 331 10.59 33.97 -15.36
C GLU A 331 9.11 33.56 -15.26
N ALA A 332 8.47 33.13 -16.36
CA ALA A 332 7.12 32.59 -16.32
C ALA A 332 7.03 31.35 -15.42
N MET A 333 8.02 30.44 -15.50
CA MET A 333 8.11 29.27 -14.63
C MET A 333 8.29 29.66 -13.16
N ARG A 334 9.16 30.65 -12.88
CA ARG A 334 9.40 31.16 -11.52
C ARG A 334 8.14 31.75 -10.90
N LEU A 335 7.41 32.57 -11.65
CA LEU A 335 6.13 33.16 -11.21
C LEU A 335 5.05 32.11 -10.99
N ALA A 336 4.99 31.07 -11.84
CA ALA A 336 4.07 29.97 -11.66
C ALA A 336 4.35 29.19 -10.37
N GLN A 337 5.61 28.87 -10.09
CA GLN A 337 6.03 28.20 -8.85
C GLN A 337 5.71 29.04 -7.60
N GLU A 338 5.99 30.35 -7.66
CA GLU A 338 5.67 31.28 -6.57
C GLU A 338 4.16 31.33 -6.28
N GLU A 339 3.34 31.43 -7.34
CA GLU A 339 1.88 31.45 -7.20
C GLU A 339 1.31 30.13 -6.65
N PHE A 340 1.86 28.98 -7.08
CA PHE A 340 1.41 27.66 -6.63
C PHE A 340 1.72 27.43 -5.14
N GLY A 341 2.85 27.94 -4.67
CA GLY A 341 3.27 27.84 -3.27
C GLY A 341 2.61 28.86 -2.33
N ARG A 342 1.96 29.90 -2.85
CA ARG A 342 1.38 30.98 -2.04
C ARG A 342 0.07 30.52 -1.35
N PRO A 343 -0.05 30.61 -0.01
CA PRO A 343 -1.23 30.15 0.71
C PRO A 343 -2.43 31.09 0.56
N PHE A 344 -3.62 30.60 0.91
CA PHE A 344 -4.84 31.41 1.08
C PHE A 344 -5.15 31.61 2.56
N ASP A 345 -5.73 32.76 2.91
CA ASP A 345 -6.45 32.93 4.17
C ASP A 345 -7.93 32.72 3.90
N LEU A 346 -8.53 31.68 4.49
CA LEU A 346 -9.93 31.31 4.25
C LEU A 346 -10.93 32.39 4.69
N SER A 347 -10.52 33.30 5.56
CA SER A 347 -11.34 34.43 6.02
C SER A 347 -11.28 35.65 5.09
N GLN A 348 -10.43 35.62 4.07
CA GLN A 348 -10.18 36.75 3.18
C GLN A 348 -10.58 36.43 1.73
N TRP A 349 -11.22 37.41 1.09
CA TRP A 349 -11.54 37.36 -0.32
C TRP A 349 -10.32 37.78 -1.16
N PRO A 350 -10.00 37.13 -2.30
CA PRO A 350 -10.62 35.95 -2.90
C PRO A 350 -9.95 34.60 -2.60
N LEU A 351 -10.72 33.51 -2.65
CA LEU A 351 -10.23 32.12 -2.61
C LEU A 351 -9.97 31.52 -4.01
N ILE A 352 -9.97 32.38 -5.02
CA ILE A 352 -9.59 32.12 -6.41
C ILE A 352 -8.65 33.25 -6.86
N ARG A 353 -7.51 32.88 -7.43
CA ARG A 353 -6.54 33.80 -8.03
C ARG A 353 -6.33 33.42 -9.48
N VAL A 354 -6.40 34.42 -10.35
CA VAL A 354 -6.09 34.26 -11.78
C VAL A 354 -5.14 35.34 -12.19
N THR A 355 -3.98 34.95 -12.73
CA THR A 355 -2.97 35.88 -13.25
C THR A 355 -2.66 35.53 -14.69
N LEU A 356 -2.62 36.54 -15.56
CA LEU A 356 -2.21 36.40 -16.95
C LEU A 356 -0.78 36.91 -17.12
N LEU A 357 0.13 36.03 -17.54
CA LEU A 357 1.49 36.39 -17.93
C LEU A 357 1.52 36.62 -19.44
N GLN A 358 1.95 37.79 -19.89
CA GLN A 358 2.08 38.11 -21.30
C GLN A 358 3.54 37.97 -21.75
N LEU A 359 3.85 36.91 -22.51
CA LEU A 359 5.22 36.65 -22.99
C LEU A 359 5.52 37.40 -24.29
N ASN A 360 4.53 37.52 -25.17
CA ASN A 360 4.59 38.36 -26.38
C ASN A 360 3.17 38.75 -26.86
N THR A 361 3.02 39.16 -28.13
CA THR A 361 1.74 39.57 -28.71
C THR A 361 0.76 38.41 -28.99
N SER A 362 1.24 37.16 -28.98
CA SER A 362 0.47 35.96 -29.28
C SER A 362 0.77 34.78 -28.35
N GLU A 363 1.54 34.99 -27.29
CA GLU A 363 1.90 33.96 -26.31
C GLU A 363 1.63 34.48 -24.91
N TYR A 364 0.84 33.72 -24.18
CA TYR A 364 0.41 34.02 -22.82
C TYR A 364 0.47 32.76 -21.95
N VAL A 365 0.58 32.94 -20.64
CA VAL A 365 0.38 31.86 -19.67
C VAL A 365 -0.66 32.33 -18.66
N ILE A 366 -1.76 31.60 -18.52
CA ILE A 366 -2.75 31.83 -17.47
C ILE A 366 -2.43 30.93 -16.29
N LEU A 367 -2.26 31.54 -15.12
CA LEU A 367 -2.11 30.87 -13.83
C LEU A 367 -3.46 30.94 -13.13
N LEU A 368 -4.03 29.80 -12.78
CA LEU A 368 -5.29 29.68 -12.04
C LEU A 368 -5.06 28.85 -10.78
N THR A 369 -5.29 29.46 -9.63
CA THR A 369 -5.10 28.85 -8.32
C THR A 369 -6.37 29.05 -7.49
N ILE A 370 -6.98 27.96 -7.01
CA ILE A 370 -8.22 27.98 -6.22
C ILE A 370 -8.01 27.16 -4.94
N HIS A 371 -8.52 27.61 -3.80
CA HIS A 371 -8.48 26.80 -2.59
C HIS A 371 -9.47 25.62 -2.69
N HIS A 372 -9.05 24.42 -2.30
CA HIS A 372 -9.85 23.19 -2.41
C HIS A 372 -11.15 23.21 -1.58
N ILE A 373 -11.32 24.16 -0.65
CA ILE A 373 -12.56 24.32 0.13
C ILE A 373 -13.75 24.86 -0.68
N VAL A 374 -13.50 25.50 -1.83
CA VAL A 374 -14.54 26.06 -2.73
C VAL A 374 -14.60 25.37 -4.09
N SER A 375 -13.71 24.40 -4.35
CA SER A 375 -13.62 23.73 -5.64
C SER A 375 -12.99 22.34 -5.50
N ASP A 376 -13.21 21.48 -6.49
CA ASP A 376 -12.59 20.17 -6.66
C ASP A 376 -12.25 19.91 -8.13
N LEU A 377 -11.61 18.77 -8.45
CA LEU A 377 -11.21 18.48 -9.83
C LEU A 377 -12.39 18.41 -10.81
N TRP A 378 -13.57 17.98 -10.34
CA TRP A 378 -14.80 18.02 -11.14
C TRP A 378 -15.21 19.47 -11.45
N SER A 379 -15.19 20.32 -10.42
CA SER A 379 -15.49 21.75 -10.53
C SER A 379 -14.53 22.46 -11.47
N MET A 380 -13.26 22.04 -11.54
CA MET A 380 -12.32 22.56 -12.54
C MET A 380 -12.77 22.24 -13.97
N GLY A 381 -13.29 21.04 -14.22
CA GLY A 381 -13.89 20.68 -15.51
C GLY A 381 -15.06 21.58 -15.89
N ILE A 382 -15.97 21.84 -14.94
CA ILE A 382 -17.10 22.78 -15.12
C ILE A 382 -16.58 24.19 -15.41
N LEU A 383 -15.62 24.67 -14.62
CA LEU A 383 -15.02 26.00 -14.78
C LEU A 383 -14.44 26.17 -16.19
N PHE A 384 -13.68 25.20 -16.68
CA PHE A 384 -13.12 25.25 -18.04
C PHE A 384 -14.20 25.19 -19.13
N GLN A 385 -15.23 24.36 -18.96
CA GLN A 385 -16.35 24.28 -19.91
C GLN A 385 -17.13 25.59 -19.99
N GLU A 386 -17.45 26.20 -18.85
CA GLU A 386 -18.13 27.48 -18.78
C GLU A 386 -17.24 28.61 -19.31
N LEU A 387 -15.94 28.60 -18.98
CA LEU A 387 -14.96 29.57 -19.47
C LEU A 387 -14.95 29.63 -20.99
N VAL A 388 -14.94 28.47 -21.65
CA VAL A 388 -14.96 28.38 -23.12
C VAL A 388 -16.26 28.91 -23.69
N THR A 389 -17.38 28.54 -23.09
CA THR A 389 -18.71 28.93 -23.54
C THR A 389 -18.88 30.45 -23.44
N LEU A 390 -18.47 31.03 -22.31
CA LEU A 390 -18.51 32.47 -22.05
C LEU A 390 -17.52 33.23 -22.92
N TYR A 391 -16.30 32.73 -23.08
CA TYR A 391 -15.28 33.36 -23.91
C TYR A 391 -15.74 33.50 -25.36
N LYS A 392 -16.35 32.45 -25.92
CA LYS A 392 -16.92 32.46 -27.28
C LYS A 392 -18.02 33.52 -27.40
N ALA A 393 -18.94 33.61 -26.44
CA ALA A 393 -20.02 34.59 -26.45
C ALA A 393 -19.49 36.03 -26.30
N PHE A 394 -18.63 36.29 -25.32
CA PHE A 394 -18.09 37.63 -25.05
C PHE A 394 -17.13 38.12 -26.12
N SER A 395 -16.37 37.23 -26.78
CA SER A 395 -15.48 37.62 -27.89
C SER A 395 -16.23 38.20 -29.10
N ILE A 396 -17.52 37.88 -29.26
CA ILE A 396 -18.39 38.43 -30.30
C ILE A 396 -19.45 39.40 -29.75
N GLY A 397 -19.31 39.83 -28.50
CA GLY A 397 -20.19 40.83 -27.87
C GLY A 397 -21.58 40.32 -27.47
N GLN A 398 -21.80 39.01 -27.36
CA GLN A 398 -23.05 38.42 -26.89
C GLN A 398 -23.13 38.38 -25.35
N SER A 399 -24.32 38.20 -24.79
CA SER A 399 -24.52 37.95 -23.36
C SER A 399 -24.17 36.50 -22.97
N SER A 400 -24.07 36.24 -21.66
CA SER A 400 -23.90 34.87 -21.15
C SER A 400 -25.02 33.95 -21.66
N PRO A 401 -24.69 32.80 -22.29
CA PRO A 401 -25.69 31.83 -22.76
C PRO A 401 -26.00 30.75 -21.70
N LEU A 402 -25.38 30.81 -20.53
CA LEU A 402 -25.51 29.79 -19.48
C LEU A 402 -26.85 29.98 -18.73
N PRO A 403 -27.67 28.92 -18.56
CA PRO A 403 -28.94 29.01 -17.83
C PRO A 403 -28.71 29.16 -16.32
N ASP A 404 -29.62 29.77 -15.58
CA ASP A 404 -29.48 29.90 -14.12
C ASP A 404 -29.33 28.54 -13.41
N LEU A 405 -28.54 28.51 -12.35
CA LEU A 405 -28.34 27.31 -11.54
C LEU A 405 -29.56 27.09 -10.62
N PRO A 406 -30.15 25.88 -10.59
CA PRO A 406 -31.36 25.62 -9.81
C PRO A 406 -31.10 25.62 -8.29
N ILE A 407 -29.87 25.32 -7.88
CA ILE A 407 -29.38 25.34 -6.50
C ILE A 407 -27.94 25.86 -6.49
N GLN A 408 -27.44 26.21 -5.31
CA GLN A 408 -26.06 26.62 -5.06
C GLN A 408 -25.39 25.68 -4.04
N TYR A 409 -24.07 25.76 -3.91
CA TYR A 409 -23.33 24.87 -2.99
C TYR A 409 -23.80 24.97 -1.54
N ALA A 410 -24.18 26.17 -1.08
CA ALA A 410 -24.71 26.36 0.27
C ALA A 410 -26.01 25.58 0.50
N ASP A 411 -26.85 25.42 -0.53
CA ASP A 411 -28.09 24.64 -0.44
C ASP A 411 -27.77 23.15 -0.26
N PHE A 412 -26.75 22.64 -0.97
CA PHE A 412 -26.23 21.29 -0.76
C PHE A 412 -25.67 21.10 0.65
N ALA A 413 -24.92 22.07 1.18
CA ALA A 413 -24.34 21.99 2.51
C ALA A 413 -25.43 21.90 3.61
N ILE A 414 -26.51 22.67 3.47
CA ILE A 414 -27.68 22.61 4.36
C ILE A 414 -28.37 21.25 4.25
N TRP A 415 -28.72 20.84 3.02
CA TRP A 415 -29.36 19.56 2.77
C TRP A 415 -28.55 18.37 3.33
N GLN A 416 -27.23 18.37 3.14
CA GLN A 416 -26.36 17.29 3.62
C GLN A 416 -26.42 17.16 5.14
N ARG A 417 -26.47 18.28 5.86
CA ARG A 417 -26.53 18.31 7.33
C ARG A 417 -27.88 17.82 7.85
N GLU A 418 -28.95 18.15 7.16
CA GLU A 418 -30.32 17.74 7.51
C GLU A 418 -30.63 16.29 7.14
N TRP A 419 -30.07 15.79 6.03
CA TRP A 419 -30.29 14.43 5.56
C TRP A 419 -29.44 13.42 6.33
N LEU A 420 -28.15 13.72 6.57
CA LEU A 420 -27.21 12.80 7.18
C LEU A 420 -27.24 12.87 8.72
N GLN A 421 -28.38 12.49 9.29
CA GLN A 421 -28.59 12.42 10.74
C GLN A 421 -29.49 11.22 11.11
N GLY A 422 -29.66 10.95 12.40
CA GLY A 422 -30.56 9.89 12.89
C GLY A 422 -30.24 8.52 12.29
N GLU A 423 -31.26 7.83 11.80
CA GLU A 423 -31.17 6.47 11.25
C GLU A 423 -30.25 6.38 10.01
N VAL A 424 -30.27 7.39 9.14
CA VAL A 424 -29.43 7.41 7.91
C VAL A 424 -27.94 7.42 8.29
N LEU A 425 -27.56 8.29 9.23
CA LEU A 425 -26.18 8.35 9.73
C LEU A 425 -25.76 7.04 10.40
N GLN A 426 -26.64 6.44 11.22
CA GLN A 426 -26.32 5.18 11.91
C GLN A 426 -26.17 4.00 10.94
N ALA A 427 -26.99 3.92 9.89
CA ALA A 427 -26.87 2.90 8.86
C ALA A 427 -25.51 2.99 8.14
N GLN A 428 -25.16 4.21 7.71
CA GLN A 428 -23.86 4.49 7.09
C GLN A 428 -22.69 4.13 8.02
N LEU A 429 -22.72 4.59 9.27
CA LEU A 429 -21.66 4.31 10.26
C LEU A 429 -21.52 2.83 10.60
N SER A 430 -22.62 2.09 10.66
CA SER A 430 -22.61 0.67 11.02
C SER A 430 -21.79 -0.16 10.02
N TYR A 431 -21.98 0.10 8.73
CA TYR A 431 -21.17 -0.51 7.67
C TYR A 431 -19.67 -0.22 7.88
N TRP A 432 -19.32 1.06 8.04
CA TRP A 432 -17.91 1.45 8.15
C TRP A 432 -17.25 0.92 9.43
N LYS A 433 -17.96 0.90 10.57
CA LYS A 433 -17.46 0.30 11.82
C LYS A 433 -17.23 -1.20 11.67
N GLN A 434 -18.11 -1.91 10.96
CA GLN A 434 -17.94 -3.33 10.66
C GLN A 434 -16.75 -3.56 9.71
N GLN A 435 -16.65 -2.80 8.62
CA GLN A 435 -15.62 -2.96 7.60
C GLN A 435 -14.21 -2.62 8.12
N LEU A 436 -14.10 -1.58 8.94
CA LEU A 436 -12.82 -1.06 9.44
C LEU A 436 -12.42 -1.66 10.79
N GLY A 437 -13.37 -2.26 11.52
CA GLY A 437 -13.12 -2.87 12.83
C GLY A 437 -12.54 -1.92 13.87
N HIS A 438 -12.00 -2.47 14.96
CA HIS A 438 -11.43 -1.69 16.07
C HIS A 438 -9.94 -1.40 15.94
N ASN A 439 -9.23 -2.13 15.07
CA ASN A 439 -7.78 -1.98 14.88
C ASN A 439 -7.47 -1.93 13.38
N LEU A 440 -7.12 -0.74 12.91
CA LEU A 440 -6.68 -0.50 11.54
C LEU A 440 -5.18 -0.75 11.43
N PRO A 441 -4.72 -1.59 10.50
CA PRO A 441 -3.29 -1.80 10.30
C PRO A 441 -2.64 -0.49 9.82
N ILE A 442 -1.51 -0.14 10.42
CA ILE A 442 -0.63 0.90 9.88
C ILE A 442 0.27 0.25 8.83
N LEU A 443 0.28 0.81 7.62
CA LEU A 443 1.10 0.30 6.52
C LEU A 443 2.56 0.68 6.75
N LYS A 444 3.43 -0.33 6.90
CA LYS A 444 4.87 -0.19 7.15
C LYS A 444 5.61 -0.09 5.82
N LEU A 445 5.46 1.05 5.15
CA LEU A 445 6.13 1.32 3.89
C LEU A 445 7.67 1.25 4.06
N PRO A 446 8.40 0.70 3.08
CA PRO A 446 9.87 0.68 3.09
C PRO A 446 10.41 2.07 2.73
N THR A 447 10.38 2.99 3.71
CA THR A 447 10.88 4.35 3.53
C THR A 447 12.41 4.37 3.50
N ASP A 448 12.99 5.28 2.72
CA ASP A 448 14.44 5.47 2.66
C ASP A 448 14.99 6.20 3.89
N ARG A 449 14.10 6.93 4.59
CA ARG A 449 14.42 7.73 5.78
C ARG A 449 13.39 7.49 6.89
N PRO A 450 13.78 7.61 8.17
CA PRO A 450 12.83 7.52 9.28
C PRO A 450 11.86 8.70 9.27
N ARG A 451 10.63 8.48 9.75
CA ARG A 451 9.63 9.55 9.88
C ARG A 451 10.06 10.53 10.96
N SER A 452 10.05 11.82 10.64
CA SER A 452 10.25 12.92 11.60
C SER A 452 9.00 13.15 12.45
N GLU A 453 9.17 13.66 13.68
CA GLU A 453 8.05 14.06 14.56
C GLU A 453 7.31 15.32 14.07
N VAL A 454 7.97 16.10 13.21
CA VAL A 454 7.38 17.27 12.55
C VAL A 454 7.09 16.91 11.10
N SER A 455 5.81 16.86 10.74
CA SER A 455 5.37 16.67 9.37
C SER A 455 5.67 17.91 8.53
N THR A 456 6.39 17.76 7.42
CA THR A 456 6.45 18.78 6.37
C THR A 456 5.58 18.34 5.19
N SER A 457 5.10 19.30 4.40
CA SER A 457 4.37 19.02 3.16
C SER A 457 5.28 18.81 1.95
N ARG A 458 6.60 18.63 2.14
CA ARG A 458 7.55 18.56 1.02
C ARG A 458 7.34 17.28 0.19
N GLY A 459 7.02 17.46 -1.07
CA GLY A 459 6.69 16.40 -2.01
C GLY A 459 7.67 16.26 -3.17
N GLY A 460 7.67 15.08 -3.78
CA GLY A 460 8.23 14.86 -5.10
C GLY A 460 7.19 14.24 -6.03
N VAL A 461 7.42 14.37 -7.33
CA VAL A 461 6.56 13.84 -8.40
C VAL A 461 7.36 12.89 -9.29
N HIS A 462 6.77 11.77 -9.68
CA HIS A 462 7.34 10.87 -10.68
C HIS A 462 6.25 10.37 -11.64
N CYS A 463 6.43 10.62 -12.93
CA CYS A 463 5.51 10.19 -13.97
C CYS A 463 6.04 8.96 -14.70
N PHE A 464 5.14 8.05 -15.08
CA PHE A 464 5.44 6.87 -15.88
C PHE A 464 4.26 6.54 -16.80
N GLU A 465 4.51 5.75 -17.83
CA GLU A 465 3.49 5.34 -18.79
C GLU A 465 3.48 3.81 -18.93
N LEU A 466 2.29 3.22 -18.93
CA LEU A 466 2.11 1.82 -19.31
C LEU A 466 2.03 1.75 -20.85
N SER A 467 2.62 0.70 -21.43
CA SER A 467 2.54 0.52 -22.88
C SER A 467 1.08 0.43 -23.35
N PRO A 468 0.77 0.85 -24.60
CA PRO A 468 -0.59 0.73 -25.14
C PRO A 468 -1.13 -0.71 -25.04
N GLN A 469 -0.27 -1.69 -25.36
CA GLN A 469 -0.60 -3.12 -25.28
C GLN A 469 -0.95 -3.55 -23.85
N LEU A 470 -0.10 -3.22 -22.86
CA LEU A 470 -0.37 -3.56 -21.47
C LEU A 470 -1.66 -2.91 -20.97
N SER A 471 -1.89 -1.65 -21.36
CA SER A 471 -3.10 -0.91 -20.99
C SER A 471 -4.36 -1.60 -21.50
N GLU A 472 -4.34 -2.08 -22.75
CA GLU A 472 -5.43 -2.86 -23.35
C GLU A 472 -5.62 -4.21 -22.67
N ASP A 473 -4.52 -4.93 -22.38
CA ASP A 473 -4.56 -6.23 -21.72
C ASP A 473 -5.13 -6.15 -20.30
N VAL A 474 -4.80 -5.10 -19.54
CA VAL A 474 -5.38 -4.84 -18.21
C VAL A 474 -6.88 -4.58 -18.32
N LYS A 475 -7.33 -3.76 -19.29
CA LYS A 475 -8.76 -3.50 -19.52
C LYS A 475 -9.51 -4.78 -19.90
N LYS A 476 -8.90 -5.61 -20.76
CA LYS A 476 -9.47 -6.89 -21.16
C LYS A 476 -9.61 -7.83 -19.96
N LEU A 477 -8.62 -7.88 -19.07
CA LEU A 477 -8.71 -8.64 -17.82
C LEU A 477 -9.85 -8.12 -16.94
N SER A 478 -10.03 -6.80 -16.81
CA SER A 478 -11.13 -6.20 -16.06
C SER A 478 -12.48 -6.67 -16.58
N LEU A 479 -12.70 -6.59 -17.90
CA LEU A 479 -13.92 -7.03 -18.56
C LEU A 479 -14.18 -8.53 -18.34
N GLN A 480 -13.16 -9.38 -18.55
CA GLN A 480 -13.28 -10.83 -18.37
C GLN A 480 -13.59 -11.24 -16.92
N ALA A 481 -13.14 -10.45 -15.94
CA ALA A 481 -13.40 -10.69 -14.52
C ALA A 481 -14.70 -10.03 -14.03
N GLY A 482 -15.41 -9.27 -14.88
CA GLY A 482 -16.64 -8.56 -14.54
C GLY A 482 -16.42 -7.43 -13.51
N VAL A 483 -15.29 -6.73 -13.61
CA VAL A 483 -14.89 -5.65 -12.70
C VAL A 483 -14.47 -4.41 -13.48
N THR A 484 -14.34 -3.26 -12.81
CA THR A 484 -13.84 -2.04 -13.45
C THR A 484 -12.31 -2.05 -13.56
N LEU A 485 -11.79 -1.19 -14.44
CA LEU A 485 -10.35 -0.91 -14.54
C LEU A 485 -9.77 -0.45 -13.19
N PHE A 486 -10.50 0.41 -12.47
CA PHE A 486 -10.13 0.86 -11.12
C PHE A 486 -9.87 -0.33 -10.18
N MET A 487 -10.80 -1.28 -10.10
CA MET A 487 -10.67 -2.45 -9.22
C MET A 487 -9.46 -3.31 -9.58
N THR A 488 -9.16 -3.44 -10.88
CA THR A 488 -8.01 -4.23 -11.37
C THR A 488 -6.69 -3.57 -11.03
N LEU A 489 -6.57 -2.26 -11.27
CA LEU A 489 -5.37 -1.50 -10.95
C LEU A 489 -5.17 -1.37 -9.44
N LEU A 490 -6.25 -1.22 -8.66
CA LEU A 490 -6.21 -1.22 -7.19
C LEU A 490 -5.72 -2.57 -6.66
N ALA A 491 -6.24 -3.69 -7.15
CA ALA A 491 -5.78 -5.03 -6.76
C ALA A 491 -4.28 -5.23 -7.10
N GLY A 492 -3.83 -4.71 -8.25
CA GLY A 492 -2.42 -4.69 -8.63
C GLY A 492 -1.58 -3.84 -7.66
N PHE A 493 -2.08 -2.68 -7.26
CA PHE A 493 -1.41 -1.79 -6.30
C PHE A 493 -1.35 -2.39 -4.90
N GLU A 494 -2.44 -2.99 -4.40
CA GLU A 494 -2.45 -3.72 -3.13
C GLU A 494 -1.50 -4.93 -3.17
N THR A 495 -1.43 -5.65 -4.29
CA THR A 495 -0.43 -6.70 -4.48
C THR A 495 0.99 -6.14 -4.38
N LEU A 496 1.28 -5.02 -5.05
CA LEU A 496 2.57 -4.35 -4.94
C LEU A 496 2.91 -4.00 -3.49
N LEU A 497 1.96 -3.40 -2.76
CA LEU A 497 2.13 -3.05 -1.35
C LEU A 497 2.36 -4.29 -0.47
N ASN A 498 1.63 -5.39 -0.70
CA ASN A 498 1.87 -6.66 0.00
C ASN A 498 3.29 -7.17 -0.25
N ARG A 499 3.78 -7.13 -1.50
CA ARG A 499 5.13 -7.59 -1.85
C ARG A 499 6.22 -6.77 -1.19
N TYR A 500 6.00 -5.47 -1.01
CA TYR A 500 6.96 -4.57 -0.35
C TYR A 500 6.91 -4.60 1.18
N THR A 501 5.74 -4.79 1.78
CA THR A 501 5.54 -4.69 3.23
C THR A 501 5.46 -6.04 3.93
N GLY A 502 5.14 -7.11 3.20
CA GLY A 502 4.78 -8.42 3.76
C GLY A 502 3.46 -8.42 4.53
N GLN A 503 2.66 -7.35 4.47
CA GLN A 503 1.39 -7.24 5.18
C GLN A 503 0.24 -7.77 4.33
N ASP A 504 -0.57 -8.65 4.93
CA ASP A 504 -1.76 -9.22 4.29
C ASP A 504 -3.01 -8.37 4.47
N ASP A 505 -3.05 -7.46 5.43
CA ASP A 505 -4.18 -6.56 5.68
C ASP A 505 -3.78 -5.15 5.27
N ILE A 506 -4.31 -4.69 4.13
CA ILE A 506 -3.89 -3.45 3.47
C ILE A 506 -5.05 -2.47 3.46
N VAL A 507 -4.76 -1.23 3.86
CA VAL A 507 -5.72 -0.13 3.84
C VAL A 507 -5.23 0.95 2.89
N VAL A 508 -6.03 1.23 1.88
CA VAL A 508 -5.77 2.24 0.84
C VAL A 508 -6.89 3.27 0.86
N GLY A 509 -6.53 4.55 0.82
CA GLY A 509 -7.51 5.61 0.59
C GLY A 509 -7.79 5.78 -0.90
N THR A 510 -9.03 6.14 -1.24
CA THR A 510 -9.39 6.57 -2.59
C THR A 510 -10.34 7.76 -2.52
N ASP A 511 -10.36 8.60 -3.55
CA ASP A 511 -11.32 9.70 -3.65
C ASP A 511 -12.55 9.30 -4.48
N VAL A 512 -13.67 9.94 -4.17
CA VAL A 512 -14.90 9.84 -4.96
C VAL A 512 -15.47 11.23 -5.17
N ALA A 513 -16.05 11.46 -6.35
CA ALA A 513 -16.62 12.76 -6.72
C ALA A 513 -17.78 13.16 -5.79
N ASN A 514 -18.51 12.18 -5.22
CA ASN A 514 -19.62 12.39 -4.29
C ASN A 514 -20.74 13.29 -4.87
N ARG A 515 -21.03 13.10 -6.16
CA ARG A 515 -22.05 13.83 -6.93
C ARG A 515 -23.14 12.85 -7.36
N ASN A 516 -23.88 12.35 -6.37
CA ASN A 516 -24.89 11.30 -6.54
C ASN A 516 -26.27 11.87 -6.96
N SER A 517 -26.35 13.16 -7.30
CA SER A 517 -27.56 13.87 -7.74
C SER A 517 -27.28 14.69 -9.00
N THR A 518 -28.20 14.66 -9.96
CA THR A 518 -28.15 15.50 -11.17
C THR A 518 -28.07 16.99 -10.83
N GLN A 519 -28.63 17.40 -9.70
CA GLN A 519 -28.60 18.79 -9.22
C GLN A 519 -27.19 19.27 -8.83
N THR A 520 -26.28 18.36 -8.47
CA THR A 520 -24.90 18.71 -8.08
C THR A 520 -23.89 18.55 -9.20
N GLU A 521 -24.21 17.87 -10.31
CA GLU A 521 -23.27 17.63 -11.43
C GLU A 521 -22.76 18.93 -12.07
N GLY A 522 -23.56 20.00 -12.10
CA GLY A 522 -23.25 21.29 -12.72
C GLY A 522 -22.74 22.38 -11.77
N LEU A 523 -22.46 22.06 -10.50
CA LEU A 523 -22.05 23.04 -9.48
C LEU A 523 -20.53 23.09 -9.28
N ILE A 524 -19.98 24.28 -9.12
CA ILE A 524 -18.64 24.46 -8.55
C ILE A 524 -18.72 24.42 -7.02
N GLY A 525 -17.87 23.61 -6.39
CA GLY A 525 -17.83 23.43 -4.93
C GLY A 525 -16.95 22.26 -4.50
N PHE A 526 -16.83 22.04 -3.19
CA PHE A 526 -16.00 20.97 -2.64
C PHE A 526 -16.80 19.72 -2.28
N PHE A 527 -17.07 18.84 -3.26
CA PHE A 527 -17.89 17.65 -3.06
C PHE A 527 -17.08 16.41 -2.72
N VAL A 528 -15.84 16.32 -3.23
CA VAL A 528 -14.97 15.14 -3.10
C VAL A 528 -14.94 14.60 -1.67
N ASN A 529 -15.20 13.30 -1.56
CA ASN A 529 -15.06 12.55 -0.32
C ASN A 529 -13.92 11.53 -0.44
N LEU A 530 -13.39 11.08 0.70
CA LEU A 530 -12.38 10.02 0.78
C LEU A 530 -13.00 8.75 1.35
N LEU A 531 -12.78 7.63 0.66
CA LEU A 531 -13.18 6.30 1.10
C LEU A 531 -11.96 5.51 1.57
N VAL A 532 -12.17 4.61 2.53
CA VAL A 532 -11.13 3.79 3.13
C VAL A 532 -11.33 2.35 2.70
N LEU A 533 -10.50 1.85 1.80
CA LEU A 533 -10.60 0.50 1.25
C LEU A 533 -9.66 -0.43 2.02
N ARG A 534 -10.22 -1.26 2.90
CA ARG A 534 -9.49 -2.31 3.62
C ARG A 534 -9.67 -3.64 2.91
N THR A 535 -8.56 -4.20 2.43
CA THR A 535 -8.54 -5.47 1.69
C THR A 535 -7.66 -6.49 2.41
N ASN A 536 -8.17 -7.71 2.52
CA ASN A 536 -7.46 -8.84 3.11
C ASN A 536 -6.87 -9.75 2.01
N LEU A 537 -5.55 -9.80 1.94
CA LEU A 537 -4.72 -10.59 1.03
C LEU A 537 -4.18 -11.89 1.67
N SER A 538 -4.62 -12.22 2.89
CA SER A 538 -4.20 -13.45 3.58
C SER A 538 -4.57 -14.72 2.82
N GLY A 539 -3.77 -15.75 3.05
CA GLY A 539 -3.89 -17.04 2.38
C GLY A 539 -3.25 -17.08 0.99
N ASN A 540 -2.53 -16.03 0.58
CA ASN A 540 -1.87 -15.91 -0.72
C ASN A 540 -2.83 -16.29 -1.87
N PRO A 541 -3.90 -15.52 -2.09
CA PRO A 541 -4.89 -15.84 -3.12
C PRO A 541 -4.25 -15.82 -4.52
N SER A 542 -4.94 -16.40 -5.49
CA SER A 542 -4.72 -16.05 -6.89
C SER A 542 -5.09 -14.58 -7.14
N PHE A 543 -4.54 -13.96 -8.20
CA PHE A 543 -4.91 -12.59 -8.51
C PHE A 543 -6.41 -12.44 -8.81
N ARG A 544 -7.03 -13.42 -9.49
CA ARG A 544 -8.48 -13.43 -9.74
C ARG A 544 -9.31 -13.49 -8.46
N GLU A 545 -8.90 -14.28 -7.47
CA GLU A 545 -9.57 -14.32 -6.16
C GLU A 545 -9.43 -12.98 -5.43
N LEU A 546 -8.23 -12.37 -5.46
CA LEU A 546 -8.02 -11.03 -4.89
C LEU A 546 -8.92 -9.99 -5.58
N LEU A 547 -9.03 -10.05 -6.91
CA LEU A 547 -9.84 -9.12 -7.68
C LEU A 547 -11.33 -9.17 -7.30
N GLN A 548 -11.85 -10.36 -6.98
CA GLN A 548 -13.22 -10.49 -6.43
C GLN A 548 -13.34 -9.92 -5.02
N ARG A 549 -12.32 -10.09 -4.16
CA ARG A 549 -12.31 -9.44 -2.83
C ARG A 549 -12.34 -7.91 -2.96
N VAL A 550 -11.51 -7.36 -3.84
CA VAL A 550 -11.46 -5.92 -4.13
C VAL A 550 -12.78 -5.42 -4.70
N ARG A 551 -13.43 -6.19 -5.58
CA ARG A 551 -14.78 -5.88 -6.08
C ARG A 551 -15.78 -5.72 -4.93
N GLU A 552 -15.84 -6.68 -4.00
CA GLU A 552 -16.76 -6.61 -2.86
C GLU A 552 -16.48 -5.40 -1.96
N VAL A 553 -15.21 -5.15 -1.64
CA VAL A 553 -14.78 -4.00 -0.84
C VAL A 553 -15.16 -2.68 -1.50
N ALA A 554 -14.86 -2.52 -2.80
CA ALA A 554 -15.16 -1.30 -3.54
C ALA A 554 -16.68 -1.07 -3.67
N LEU A 555 -17.47 -2.10 -3.98
CA LEU A 555 -18.92 -1.98 -4.09
C LEU A 555 -19.58 -1.65 -2.73
N GLY A 556 -19.11 -2.28 -1.65
CA GLY A 556 -19.56 -1.95 -0.30
C GLY A 556 -19.24 -0.50 0.05
N ALA A 557 -18.03 -0.03 -0.25
CA ALA A 557 -17.61 1.34 -0.01
C ALA A 557 -18.43 2.35 -0.82
N TYR A 558 -18.71 2.07 -2.10
CA TYR A 558 -19.54 2.96 -2.94
C TYR A 558 -20.99 3.04 -2.49
N ALA A 559 -21.56 1.94 -1.96
CA ALA A 559 -22.92 1.96 -1.40
C ALA A 559 -23.03 2.85 -0.14
N HIS A 560 -21.90 3.13 0.52
CA HIS A 560 -21.83 3.90 1.75
C HIS A 560 -20.94 5.15 1.63
N GLN A 561 -20.78 5.64 0.39
CA GLN A 561 -19.85 6.74 0.07
C GLN A 561 -20.32 8.11 0.58
N ASP A 562 -21.60 8.23 0.93
CA ASP A 562 -22.19 9.49 1.39
C ASP A 562 -21.74 9.86 2.81
N LEU A 563 -21.15 8.93 3.58
CA LEU A 563 -20.57 9.23 4.89
C LEU A 563 -19.29 10.06 4.72
N PRO A 564 -19.22 11.30 5.22
CA PRO A 564 -18.03 12.13 5.13
C PRO A 564 -16.87 11.51 5.89
N PHE A 565 -15.68 11.50 5.27
CA PHE A 565 -14.45 11.03 5.90
C PHE A 565 -14.20 11.67 7.28
N ALA A 566 -14.51 12.96 7.43
CA ALA A 566 -14.36 13.69 8.68
C ALA A 566 -15.20 13.07 9.81
N LYS A 567 -16.44 12.68 9.51
CA LYS A 567 -17.33 12.02 10.46
C LYS A 567 -16.87 10.62 10.80
N LEU A 568 -16.34 9.90 9.82
CA LEU A 568 -15.75 8.58 10.06
C LEU A 568 -14.55 8.65 11.01
N VAL A 569 -13.66 9.64 10.84
CA VAL A 569 -12.52 9.87 11.75
C VAL A 569 -12.98 10.24 13.16
N GLU A 570 -13.97 11.14 13.27
CA GLU A 570 -14.55 11.56 14.55
C GLU A 570 -15.13 10.38 15.34
N GLU A 571 -15.79 9.46 14.65
CA GLU A 571 -16.45 8.29 15.22
C GLU A 571 -15.48 7.17 15.58
N LEU A 572 -14.46 6.90 14.74
CA LEU A 572 -13.49 5.84 14.99
C LEU A 572 -12.42 6.22 16.01
N ARG A 573 -12.14 7.52 16.19
CA ARG A 573 -11.14 8.05 17.14
C ARG A 573 -9.80 7.29 17.11
N PRO A 574 -9.16 7.13 15.93
CA PRO A 574 -7.86 6.44 15.86
C PRO A 574 -6.80 7.18 16.68
N ASP A 575 -5.77 6.45 17.13
CA ASP A 575 -4.63 7.03 17.84
C ASP A 575 -4.02 8.16 16.99
N ARG A 576 -4.01 9.37 17.56
CA ARG A 576 -3.59 10.57 16.84
C ARG A 576 -2.07 10.60 16.73
N ASN A 577 -1.55 10.27 15.56
CA ASN A 577 -0.21 10.63 15.16
C ASN A 577 -0.28 11.90 14.30
N SER A 578 0.29 13.01 14.79
CA SER A 578 0.34 14.30 14.07
C SER A 578 1.11 14.24 12.75
N SER A 579 1.85 13.15 12.50
CA SER A 579 2.73 12.99 11.34
C SER A 579 2.16 12.09 10.24
N ALA A 580 0.90 11.65 10.33
CA ALA A 580 0.26 10.78 9.34
C ALA A 580 -1.24 11.03 9.21
N THR A 581 -1.81 10.66 8.06
CA THR A 581 -3.27 10.66 7.87
C THR A 581 -3.93 9.59 8.74
N PRO A 582 -5.12 9.88 9.32
CA PRO A 582 -5.61 9.14 10.50
C PRO A 582 -6.08 7.71 10.23
N LEU A 583 -6.45 7.35 8.99
CA LEU A 583 -7.03 6.02 8.68
C LEU A 583 -6.24 5.22 7.63
N PHE A 584 -5.37 5.85 6.85
CA PHE A 584 -4.56 5.20 5.81
C PHE A 584 -3.33 6.06 5.49
N GLN A 585 -2.25 5.47 4.96
CA GLN A 585 -1.00 6.18 4.63
C GLN A 585 -0.82 6.40 3.12
N VAL A 586 -1.50 5.60 2.31
CA VAL A 586 -1.38 5.60 0.85
C VAL A 586 -2.70 5.92 0.18
N LEU A 587 -2.64 6.69 -0.91
CA LEU A 587 -3.79 7.07 -1.71
C LEU A 587 -3.68 6.42 -3.11
N PHE A 588 -4.79 5.90 -3.62
CA PHE A 588 -4.91 5.38 -4.97
C PHE A 588 -6.10 6.04 -5.69
N VAL A 589 -5.85 6.64 -6.85
CA VAL A 589 -6.84 7.40 -7.62
C VAL A 589 -6.75 7.02 -9.08
N LEU A 590 -7.88 6.70 -9.71
CA LEU A 590 -8.01 6.62 -11.17
C LEU A 590 -8.81 7.85 -11.65
N GLN A 591 -8.12 8.78 -12.29
CA GLN A 591 -8.71 9.98 -12.87
C GLN A 591 -9.54 9.61 -14.10
N ASN A 592 -10.86 9.70 -13.93
CA ASN A 592 -11.84 9.51 -14.99
C ASN A 592 -12.63 10.80 -15.28
N VAL A 593 -12.12 11.95 -14.81
CA VAL A 593 -12.70 13.26 -15.12
C VAL A 593 -12.22 13.66 -16.53
N PRO A 594 -13.12 13.91 -17.48
CA PRO A 594 -12.72 14.26 -18.84
C PRO A 594 -11.88 15.55 -18.83
N MET A 595 -10.61 15.47 -19.21
CA MET A 595 -9.87 16.66 -19.60
C MET A 595 -10.33 17.06 -21.00
N LEU A 596 -11.17 18.09 -21.07
CA LEU A 596 -11.60 18.62 -22.35
C LEU A 596 -10.38 19.22 -23.06
N THR A 597 -9.96 18.62 -24.17
CA THR A 597 -9.17 19.32 -25.20
C THR A 597 -10.09 20.34 -25.84
N VAL A 598 -10.04 21.57 -25.35
CA VAL A 598 -10.89 22.64 -25.88
C VAL A 598 -10.10 23.51 -26.85
N GLU A 599 -10.63 23.63 -28.07
CA GLU A 599 -10.22 24.67 -29.00
C GLU A 599 -11.02 25.95 -28.70
N LEU A 600 -10.32 26.97 -28.19
CA LEU A 600 -10.84 28.34 -28.09
C LEU A 600 -10.61 29.06 -29.41
N SER A 601 -11.39 28.75 -30.45
CA SER A 601 -11.30 29.44 -31.75
C SER A 601 -9.84 29.48 -32.29
N ASP A 602 -9.25 30.67 -32.44
CA ASP A 602 -7.89 30.91 -32.93
C ASP A 602 -6.79 30.76 -31.85
N LEU A 603 -7.11 30.19 -30.68
CA LEU A 603 -6.17 29.95 -29.59
C LEU A 603 -5.92 28.46 -29.40
N THR A 604 -4.64 28.11 -29.34
CA THR A 604 -4.17 26.79 -28.90
C THR A 604 -3.89 26.82 -27.41
N LEU A 605 -4.47 25.88 -26.66
CA LEU A 605 -4.25 25.71 -25.23
C LEU A 605 -3.29 24.55 -25.00
N THR A 606 -2.24 24.78 -24.24
CA THR A 606 -1.27 23.75 -23.87
C THR A 606 -1.08 23.77 -22.35
N PRO A 607 -1.40 22.67 -21.64
CA PRO A 607 -1.09 22.55 -20.22
C PRO A 607 0.41 22.72 -19.98
N MET A 608 0.77 23.43 -18.91
CA MET A 608 2.15 23.62 -18.49
C MET A 608 2.38 22.87 -17.18
N GLU A 609 3.33 21.93 -17.19
CA GLU A 609 3.65 21.14 -16.01
C GLU A 609 4.46 21.96 -15.01
N ILE A 610 3.85 22.24 -13.85
CA ILE A 610 4.49 22.93 -12.73
C ILE A 610 4.50 21.97 -11.55
N ASP A 611 5.69 21.62 -11.08
CA ASP A 611 5.81 20.88 -9.82
C ASP A 611 5.58 21.84 -8.65
N SER A 612 4.52 21.58 -7.87
CA SER A 612 4.24 22.35 -6.65
C SER A 612 5.21 21.99 -5.52
N GLY A 613 5.91 20.85 -5.62
CA GLY A 613 6.83 20.36 -4.57
C GLY A 613 6.13 19.98 -3.28
N LEU A 614 4.82 19.64 -3.34
CA LEU A 614 3.98 19.37 -2.17
C LEU A 614 3.37 17.97 -2.20
N ALA A 615 3.33 17.29 -1.05
CA ALA A 615 2.71 15.98 -0.85
C ALA A 615 1.83 15.96 0.41
N LYS A 616 0.60 15.45 0.27
CA LYS A 616 -0.41 15.30 1.34
C LYS A 616 -0.37 13.95 2.06
N PHE A 617 0.14 12.94 1.37
CA PHE A 617 0.21 11.55 1.81
C PHE A 617 1.65 11.08 1.69
N ASP A 618 1.99 9.99 2.38
CA ASP A 618 3.33 9.40 2.27
C ASP A 618 3.61 8.99 0.83
N LEU A 619 2.62 8.35 0.20
CA LEU A 619 2.66 7.90 -1.18
C LEU A 619 1.25 7.93 -1.78
N ALA A 620 1.09 8.58 -2.93
CA ALA A 620 -0.16 8.64 -3.67
C ALA A 620 0.08 8.28 -5.13
N LEU A 621 -0.69 7.34 -5.66
CA LEU A 621 -0.67 6.95 -7.07
C LEU A 621 -1.93 7.47 -7.76
N PHE A 622 -1.73 8.35 -8.74
CA PHE A 622 -2.75 8.80 -9.66
C PHE A 622 -2.54 8.11 -10.99
N LEU A 623 -3.59 7.48 -11.54
CA LEU A 623 -3.59 6.90 -12.87
C LEU A 623 -4.62 7.62 -13.72
N ALA A 624 -4.38 7.76 -15.02
CA ALA A 624 -5.33 8.33 -15.96
C ALA A 624 -5.29 7.54 -17.27
N GLU A 625 -6.44 7.41 -17.92
CA GLU A 625 -6.51 6.87 -19.28
C GLU A 625 -6.27 7.99 -20.30
N THR A 626 -5.35 7.76 -21.23
CA THR A 626 -5.07 8.67 -22.35
C THR A 626 -5.17 7.92 -23.67
N PRO A 627 -5.20 8.62 -24.81
CA PRO A 627 -5.14 7.97 -26.12
C PRO A 627 -3.86 7.14 -26.35
N SER A 628 -2.78 7.41 -25.62
CA SER A 628 -1.51 6.65 -25.72
C SER A 628 -1.41 5.48 -24.74
N GLY A 629 -2.35 5.31 -23.81
CA GLY A 629 -2.34 4.24 -22.81
C GLY A 629 -2.74 4.74 -21.43
N ILE A 630 -2.44 3.95 -20.41
CA ILE A 630 -2.60 4.38 -19.02
C ILE A 630 -1.32 5.10 -18.59
N VAL A 631 -1.46 6.35 -18.14
CA VAL A 631 -0.36 7.13 -17.56
C VAL A 631 -0.50 7.16 -16.05
N GLY A 632 0.62 7.19 -15.35
CA GLY A 632 0.67 7.20 -13.90
C GLY A 632 1.56 8.30 -13.34
N THR A 633 1.14 8.87 -12.22
CA THR A 633 1.86 9.90 -11.49
C THR A 633 1.89 9.54 -10.01
N TRP A 634 3.10 9.36 -9.50
CA TRP A 634 3.34 9.27 -8.07
C TRP A 634 3.53 10.65 -7.49
N LYS A 635 2.84 10.94 -6.39
CA LYS A 635 3.18 12.02 -5.47
C LYS A 635 3.62 11.40 -4.15
N TYR A 636 4.79 11.76 -3.66
CA TYR A 636 5.37 11.12 -2.48
C TYR A 636 6.01 12.14 -1.55
N ASN A 637 6.05 11.82 -0.26
CA ASN A 637 6.73 12.66 0.71
C ASN A 637 8.25 12.54 0.52
N ALA A 638 8.90 13.65 0.13
CA ALA A 638 10.33 13.70 -0.18
C ALA A 638 11.22 13.57 1.07
N ASP A 639 10.64 13.67 2.27
CA ASP A 639 11.32 13.40 3.53
C ASP A 639 11.35 11.91 3.87
N LEU A 640 10.48 11.09 3.24
CA LEU A 640 10.42 9.64 3.43
C LEU A 640 11.10 8.86 2.29
N PHE A 641 10.98 9.35 1.05
CA PHE A 641 11.44 8.61 -0.13
C PHE A 641 12.42 9.41 -1.00
N HIS A 642 13.36 8.69 -1.61
CA HIS A 642 14.19 9.14 -2.71
C HIS A 642 13.49 8.95 -4.05
N ALA A 643 13.74 9.84 -5.01
CA ALA A 643 13.19 9.75 -6.36
C ALA A 643 13.54 8.41 -7.06
N ALA A 644 14.74 7.88 -6.82
CA ALA A 644 15.18 6.60 -7.35
C ALA A 644 14.35 5.42 -6.81
N THR A 645 13.94 5.47 -5.55
CA THR A 645 13.08 4.44 -4.95
C THR A 645 11.70 4.43 -5.58
N ILE A 646 11.11 5.60 -5.83
CA ILE A 646 9.81 5.73 -6.51
C ILE A 646 9.87 5.31 -7.97
N THR A 647 10.98 5.63 -8.66
CA THR A 647 11.22 5.16 -10.04
C THR A 647 11.21 3.64 -10.10
N ARG A 648 11.93 2.97 -9.20
CA ARG A 648 11.94 1.50 -9.10
C ARG A 648 10.56 0.92 -8.75
N ILE A 649 9.82 1.54 -7.81
CA ILE A 649 8.44 1.13 -7.49
C ILE A 649 7.54 1.19 -8.73
N SER A 650 7.73 2.21 -9.57
CA SER A 650 6.97 2.38 -10.83
C SER A 650 7.28 1.29 -11.84
N GLU A 651 8.56 0.95 -12.02
CA GLU A 651 8.99 -0.15 -12.88
C GLU A 651 8.43 -1.49 -12.39
N HIS A 652 8.52 -1.74 -11.08
CA HIS A 652 7.94 -2.95 -10.47
C HIS A 652 6.43 -3.04 -10.66
N PHE A 653 5.71 -1.92 -10.53
CA PHE A 653 4.27 -1.90 -10.75
C PHE A 653 3.93 -2.27 -12.20
N ALA A 654 4.64 -1.73 -13.19
CA ALA A 654 4.44 -2.05 -14.59
C ALA A 654 4.74 -3.53 -14.90
N ILE A 655 5.84 -4.10 -14.36
CA ILE A 655 6.19 -5.52 -14.53
C ILE A 655 5.17 -6.43 -13.85
N LEU A 656 4.73 -6.06 -12.64
CA LEU A 656 3.72 -6.80 -11.91
C LEU A 656 2.40 -6.86 -12.69
N LEU A 657 1.95 -5.73 -13.26
CA LEU A 657 0.78 -5.71 -14.13
C LEU A 657 0.95 -6.60 -15.37
N GLN A 658 2.14 -6.63 -15.98
CA GLN A 658 2.43 -7.55 -17.10
C GLN A 658 2.32 -9.01 -16.67
N SER A 659 2.86 -9.36 -15.50
CA SER A 659 2.76 -10.72 -14.95
C SER A 659 1.31 -11.09 -14.62
N ILE A 660 0.54 -10.14 -14.09
CA ILE A 660 -0.88 -10.31 -13.74
C ILE A 660 -1.71 -10.65 -14.98
N VAL A 661 -1.58 -9.86 -16.06
CA VAL A 661 -2.38 -10.09 -17.28
C VAL A 661 -1.99 -11.39 -17.99
N ALA A 662 -0.72 -11.80 -17.88
CA ALA A 662 -0.25 -13.06 -18.44
C ALA A 662 -0.72 -14.29 -17.64
N GLN A 663 -0.85 -14.17 -16.31
CA GLN A 663 -1.13 -15.29 -15.41
C GLN A 663 -2.11 -14.91 -14.29
N PRO A 664 -3.37 -14.54 -14.60
CA PRO A 664 -4.32 -14.04 -13.60
C PRO A 664 -4.74 -15.06 -12.53
N ASP A 665 -4.53 -16.35 -12.80
CA ASP A 665 -4.83 -17.45 -11.87
C ASP A 665 -3.60 -17.85 -11.02
N ALA A 666 -2.44 -17.23 -11.25
CA ALA A 666 -1.26 -17.43 -10.41
C ALA A 666 -1.43 -16.76 -9.04
N ARG A 667 -0.72 -17.30 -8.06
CA ARG A 667 -0.71 -16.81 -6.67
C ARG A 667 0.00 -15.46 -6.63
N ILE A 668 -0.51 -14.52 -5.85
CA ILE A 668 0.00 -13.14 -5.84
C ILE A 668 1.50 -13.04 -5.49
N ASN A 669 2.03 -13.94 -4.67
CA ASN A 669 3.45 -13.97 -4.32
C ASN A 669 4.37 -14.59 -5.40
N THR A 670 3.80 -15.30 -6.38
CA THR A 670 4.54 -15.91 -7.51
C THR A 670 4.62 -15.01 -8.73
N LEU A 671 3.80 -13.96 -8.77
CA LEU A 671 3.80 -12.99 -9.86
C LEU A 671 5.12 -12.23 -9.88
N GLU A 672 5.68 -12.10 -11.07
CA GLU A 672 6.95 -11.43 -11.28
C GLU A 672 6.81 -9.91 -11.10
N MET A 673 7.78 -9.29 -10.44
CA MET A 673 7.83 -7.83 -10.28
C MET A 673 9.21 -7.25 -10.51
N LEU A 674 10.27 -8.07 -10.55
CA LEU A 674 11.65 -7.59 -10.63
C LEU A 674 12.03 -7.32 -12.09
N THR A 675 12.84 -6.28 -12.31
CA THR A 675 13.41 -5.99 -13.63
C THR A 675 14.37 -7.09 -14.07
N GLU A 676 14.61 -7.23 -15.37
CA GLU A 676 15.64 -8.17 -15.87
C GLU A 676 17.04 -7.84 -15.36
N VAL A 677 17.32 -6.57 -15.04
CA VAL A 677 18.58 -6.15 -14.42
C VAL A 677 18.64 -6.63 -12.98
N GLU A 678 17.58 -6.46 -12.19
CA GLU A 678 17.51 -6.93 -10.81
C GLU A 678 17.47 -8.45 -10.74
N LYS A 679 16.78 -9.14 -11.65
CA LYS A 679 16.89 -10.59 -11.80
C LYS A 679 18.31 -10.98 -12.12
N LYS A 680 18.98 -10.32 -13.08
CA LYS A 680 20.39 -10.60 -13.37
C LYS A 680 21.28 -10.26 -12.21
N GLN A 681 21.00 -9.24 -11.40
CA GLN A 681 21.77 -8.90 -10.21
C GLN A 681 21.52 -9.93 -9.12
N GLN A 682 20.27 -10.30 -8.85
CA GLN A 682 19.91 -11.35 -7.91
C GLN A 682 20.44 -12.70 -8.37
N MET A 683 20.39 -13.02 -9.66
CA MET A 683 20.99 -14.20 -10.28
C MET A 683 22.51 -14.08 -10.34
N MET A 684 23.12 -12.90 -10.46
CA MET A 684 24.57 -12.70 -10.41
C MET A 684 25.07 -12.70 -8.98
N GLU A 685 24.25 -12.35 -8.02
CA GLU A 685 24.54 -12.36 -6.59
C GLU A 685 24.32 -13.77 -6.06
N GLN A 686 23.27 -14.45 -6.50
CA GLN A 686 23.10 -15.90 -6.41
C GLN A 686 24.19 -16.63 -7.18
N ALA A 687 24.60 -16.20 -8.38
CA ALA A 687 25.67 -16.82 -9.16
C ALA A 687 27.06 -16.43 -8.67
N LYS A 688 27.24 -15.30 -7.96
CA LYS A 688 28.47 -14.96 -7.22
C LYS A 688 28.52 -15.74 -5.93
N GLN A 689 27.39 -15.93 -5.26
CA GLN A 689 27.26 -16.86 -4.14
C GLN A 689 27.52 -18.29 -4.62
N GLU A 690 27.00 -18.69 -5.78
CA GLU A 690 27.22 -20.00 -6.40
C GLU A 690 28.60 -20.14 -7.01
N GLN A 691 29.23 -19.11 -7.59
CA GLN A 691 30.63 -19.09 -8.06
C GLN A 691 31.60 -19.03 -6.89
N SER A 692 31.24 -18.37 -5.79
CA SER A 692 31.97 -18.45 -4.52
C SER A 692 31.88 -19.88 -3.97
N LYS A 693 30.70 -20.51 -4.07
CA LYS A 693 30.51 -21.96 -3.82
C LYS A 693 31.25 -22.84 -4.85
N LEU A 694 31.31 -22.47 -6.14
CA LEU A 694 31.92 -23.24 -7.24
C LEU A 694 33.44 -23.12 -7.26
N LYS A 695 34.02 -21.97 -6.89
CA LYS A 695 35.46 -21.80 -6.65
C LYS A 695 35.92 -22.61 -5.45
N LYS A 696 35.09 -22.71 -4.40
CA LYS A 696 35.29 -23.68 -3.32
C LYS A 696 35.15 -25.12 -3.81
N PHE A 697 34.25 -25.38 -4.76
CA PHE A 697 34.00 -26.72 -5.34
C PHE A 697 35.07 -27.21 -6.34
N MET A 698 35.64 -26.35 -7.20
CA MET A 698 36.69 -26.72 -8.17
C MET A 698 38.05 -26.99 -7.50
N GLN A 699 38.23 -26.60 -6.24
CA GLN A 699 39.37 -27.02 -5.42
C GLN A 699 39.19 -28.42 -4.80
N VAL A 700 38.07 -29.09 -5.08
CA VAL A 700 37.77 -30.43 -4.56
C VAL A 700 37.64 -31.42 -5.72
N LYS A 701 38.38 -32.54 -5.66
CA LYS A 701 38.33 -33.64 -6.65
C LYS A 701 36.92 -34.24 -6.73
N PRO A 702 36.47 -34.70 -7.92
CA PRO A 702 35.05 -34.87 -8.21
C PRO A 702 34.43 -36.08 -7.49
N LYS A 703 33.15 -35.94 -7.11
CA LYS A 703 32.32 -37.00 -6.52
C LYS A 703 30.97 -37.10 -7.23
N ALA A 704 30.47 -38.32 -7.39
CA ALA A 704 29.17 -38.62 -7.98
C ALA A 704 28.04 -38.69 -6.93
N MET A 705 26.89 -38.11 -7.31
CA MET A 705 25.47 -38.26 -6.94
C MET A 705 24.95 -38.22 -5.47
N LYS A 706 23.73 -37.64 -5.37
CA LYS A 706 22.91 -37.26 -4.19
C LYS A 706 22.10 -38.42 -3.58
N LEU A 707 21.77 -38.28 -2.28
CA LEU A 707 20.81 -39.09 -1.49
C LEU A 707 19.71 -38.19 -0.83
N PRO A 708 18.54 -38.74 -0.43
CA PRO A 708 17.30 -38.01 -0.09
C PRO A 708 17.21 -37.50 1.36
N GLN A 709 16.22 -36.63 1.60
CA GLN A 709 15.84 -35.80 2.78
C GLN A 709 15.64 -36.51 4.14
N GLY A 710 16.49 -37.48 4.50
CA GLY A 710 16.46 -38.14 5.82
C GLY A 710 17.42 -37.56 6.87
N GLN A 711 18.41 -36.76 6.48
CA GLN A 711 19.45 -36.28 7.40
C GLN A 711 19.93 -34.89 7.00
N LEU A 712 19.15 -33.84 7.32
CA LEU A 712 19.64 -32.45 7.25
C LEU A 712 20.43 -32.07 8.51
N ILE A 713 20.12 -32.74 9.63
CA ILE A 713 20.84 -32.64 10.90
C ILE A 713 21.29 -34.04 11.36
N THR A 714 22.33 -34.08 12.18
CA THR A 714 22.71 -35.25 12.98
C THR A 714 22.60 -34.90 14.44
N THR A 715 22.17 -35.87 15.26
CA THR A 715 22.22 -35.75 16.71
C THR A 715 23.28 -36.68 17.27
N GLU A 716 24.07 -36.19 18.20
CA GLU A 716 25.06 -36.99 18.93
C GLU A 716 25.09 -36.57 20.41
N TYR A 717 25.77 -37.36 21.22
CA TYR A 717 26.07 -37.00 22.60
C TYR A 717 27.47 -36.43 22.68
N LEU A 718 27.63 -35.37 23.47
CA LEU A 718 28.91 -34.70 23.60
C LEU A 718 30.00 -35.59 24.22
N GLN A 719 29.60 -36.42 25.20
CA GLN A 719 30.46 -37.40 25.85
C GLN A 719 29.84 -38.79 25.70
N PRO A 720 30.62 -39.84 25.34
CA PRO A 720 30.11 -41.20 25.25
C PRO A 720 29.50 -41.67 26.58
N GLY A 721 28.24 -42.10 26.57
CA GLY A 721 27.54 -42.61 27.75
C GLY A 721 26.71 -41.58 28.53
N GLU A 722 26.84 -40.29 28.22
CA GLU A 722 26.02 -39.22 28.81
C GLU A 722 24.95 -38.75 27.82
N THR A 723 23.71 -38.57 28.28
CA THR A 723 22.59 -38.14 27.43
C THR A 723 22.40 -36.62 27.40
N LEU A 724 23.14 -35.87 28.22
CA LEU A 724 23.01 -34.42 28.43
C LEU A 724 24.32 -33.71 28.03
N PRO A 725 24.31 -32.65 27.19
CA PRO A 725 23.20 -32.21 26.35
C PRO A 725 23.12 -33.06 25.07
N LEU A 726 21.95 -33.10 24.43
CA LEU A 726 21.86 -33.61 23.07
C LEU A 726 22.46 -32.59 22.10
N VAL A 727 23.52 -32.96 21.39
CA VAL A 727 24.17 -32.07 20.43
C VAL A 727 23.49 -32.23 19.07
N ILE A 728 22.97 -31.13 18.54
CA ILE A 728 22.40 -31.05 17.20
C ILE A 728 23.44 -30.37 16.30
N LYS A 729 23.77 -31.01 15.19
CA LYS A 729 24.72 -30.51 14.19
C LYS A 729 24.13 -30.57 12.79
N PRO A 730 24.59 -29.70 11.88
CA PRO A 730 24.28 -29.85 10.46
C PRO A 730 24.86 -31.17 9.92
N ALA A 731 24.03 -31.98 9.27
CA ALA A 731 24.48 -33.17 8.52
C ALA A 731 24.95 -32.81 7.10
N VAL A 732 24.71 -31.56 6.68
CA VAL A 732 25.02 -31.01 5.35
C VAL A 732 25.64 -29.61 5.49
N GLU A 733 26.55 -29.22 4.60
CA GLU A 733 27.36 -27.99 4.72
C GLU A 733 26.56 -26.67 4.74
N GLN A 734 25.30 -26.65 4.31
CA GLN A 734 24.47 -25.44 4.23
C GLN A 734 23.02 -25.74 4.63
N ILE A 735 22.76 -25.70 5.94
CA ILE A 735 21.41 -25.70 6.51
C ILE A 735 21.13 -24.35 7.17
N ASP A 736 19.99 -23.76 6.83
CA ASP A 736 19.45 -22.63 7.58
C ASP A 736 18.80 -23.19 8.85
N LEU A 737 19.42 -22.92 10.01
CA LEU A 737 18.93 -23.43 11.29
C LEU A 737 17.56 -22.84 11.62
N ILE A 738 17.32 -21.55 11.35
CA ILE A 738 16.08 -20.87 11.72
C ILE A 738 14.91 -21.46 10.92
N ASP A 739 15.09 -21.65 9.62
CA ASP A 739 14.05 -22.24 8.78
C ASP A 739 13.83 -23.73 9.07
N TRP A 740 14.90 -24.49 9.35
CA TRP A 740 14.76 -25.88 9.77
C TRP A 740 13.95 -25.97 11.07
N VAL A 741 14.29 -25.16 12.07
CA VAL A 741 13.64 -25.10 13.37
C VAL A 741 12.15 -24.77 13.26
N LYS A 742 11.75 -23.79 12.42
CA LYS A 742 10.34 -23.42 12.20
C LYS A 742 9.48 -24.62 11.80
N SER A 743 10.05 -25.54 11.03
CA SER A 743 9.36 -26.73 10.52
C SER A 743 9.50 -27.96 11.44
N HIS A 744 10.28 -27.87 12.53
CA HIS A 744 10.62 -28.99 13.42
C HIS A 744 10.46 -28.62 14.91
N LYS A 745 9.54 -27.71 15.26
CA LYS A 745 9.32 -27.27 16.65
C LYS A 745 8.98 -28.42 17.58
N GLU A 746 8.04 -29.29 17.19
CA GLU A 746 7.65 -30.47 17.98
C GLU A 746 8.84 -31.41 18.25
N PHE A 747 9.72 -31.59 17.27
CA PHE A 747 10.94 -32.37 17.45
C PHE A 747 11.83 -31.73 18.51
N ILE A 748 12.06 -30.42 18.44
CA ILE A 748 12.91 -29.70 19.38
C ILE A 748 12.32 -29.78 20.79
N GLU A 749 11.03 -29.54 20.95
CA GLU A 749 10.37 -29.63 22.27
C GLU A 749 10.41 -31.05 22.84
N SER A 750 10.12 -32.06 22.01
CA SER A 750 10.23 -33.47 22.43
C SER A 750 11.66 -33.84 22.83
N LYS A 751 12.68 -33.36 22.09
CA LYS A 751 14.09 -33.59 22.44
C LYS A 751 14.52 -32.84 23.69
N LEU A 752 14.07 -31.61 23.88
CA LEU A 752 14.34 -30.84 25.08
C LEU A 752 13.75 -31.51 26.33
N LEU A 753 12.49 -31.94 26.28
CA LEU A 753 11.84 -32.61 27.41
C LEU A 753 12.48 -33.96 27.74
N SER A 754 12.95 -34.70 26.74
CA SER A 754 13.63 -35.97 26.98
C SER A 754 15.05 -35.79 27.54
N HIS A 755 15.82 -34.84 27.02
CA HIS A 755 17.25 -34.71 27.36
C HIS A 755 17.56 -33.60 28.37
N GLY A 756 16.65 -32.68 28.65
CA GLY A 756 16.84 -31.53 29.54
C GLY A 756 17.57 -30.34 28.91
N ALA A 757 18.55 -30.60 28.03
CA ALA A 757 19.26 -29.55 27.29
C ALA A 757 19.65 -29.98 25.86
N LEU A 758 19.58 -29.01 24.94
CA LEU A 758 19.96 -29.13 23.53
C LEU A 758 21.09 -28.15 23.21
N LEU A 759 22.16 -28.64 22.58
CA LEU A 759 23.28 -27.83 22.12
C LEU A 759 23.31 -27.79 20.59
N PHE A 760 22.95 -26.66 20.01
CA PHE A 760 23.08 -26.40 18.58
C PHE A 760 24.52 -25.95 18.31
N ARG A 761 25.27 -26.78 17.57
CA ARG A 761 26.70 -26.56 17.30
C ARG A 761 27.00 -26.62 15.81
N ASN A 762 27.97 -25.83 15.37
CA ASN A 762 28.40 -25.69 13.97
C ASN A 762 27.34 -25.13 13.01
N PHE A 763 26.31 -24.45 13.53
CA PHE A 763 25.39 -23.66 12.72
C PHE A 763 25.92 -22.24 12.56
N ASN A 764 25.55 -21.57 11.47
CA ASN A 764 26.07 -20.23 11.11
C ASN A 764 25.37 -19.08 11.87
N ILE A 765 25.31 -19.17 13.20
CA ILE A 765 24.71 -18.15 14.08
C ILE A 765 25.82 -17.18 14.54
N ASN A 766 25.94 -16.04 13.86
CA ASN A 766 27.11 -15.15 14.02
C ASN A 766 26.80 -13.80 14.66
N SER A 767 25.55 -13.54 15.07
CA SER A 767 25.14 -12.26 15.63
C SER A 767 24.07 -12.41 16.72
N PRO A 768 23.96 -11.44 17.65
CA PRO A 768 22.86 -11.38 18.61
C PRO A 768 21.49 -11.46 17.93
N SER A 769 21.30 -10.74 16.82
CA SER A 769 20.03 -10.72 16.08
C SER A 769 19.69 -12.08 15.45
N ALA A 770 20.68 -12.84 14.97
CA ALA A 770 20.46 -14.19 14.46
C ALA A 770 20.05 -15.16 15.59
N PHE A 771 20.64 -14.99 16.78
CA PHE A 771 20.24 -15.73 17.98
C PHE A 771 18.82 -15.36 18.45
N GLU A 772 18.46 -14.08 18.47
CA GLU A 772 17.09 -13.63 18.80
C GLU A 772 16.06 -14.24 17.86
N ASN A 773 16.31 -14.20 16.55
CA ASN A 773 15.42 -14.79 15.54
C ASN A 773 15.27 -16.30 15.71
N LEU A 774 16.36 -17.01 16.05
CA LEU A 774 16.33 -18.44 16.34
C LEU A 774 15.48 -18.75 17.58
N ALA A 775 15.71 -18.02 18.68
CA ALA A 775 14.98 -18.22 19.92
C ALA A 775 13.48 -17.86 19.76
N GLN A 776 13.15 -16.80 19.02
CA GLN A 776 11.76 -16.43 18.68
C GLN A 776 11.09 -17.45 17.76
N ALA A 777 11.83 -18.07 16.83
CA ALA A 777 11.29 -19.12 15.98
C ALA A 777 10.78 -20.32 16.79
N ILE A 778 11.41 -20.62 17.92
CA ILE A 778 11.03 -21.74 18.82
C ILE A 778 10.03 -21.28 19.87
N CYS A 779 10.24 -20.12 20.46
CA CYS A 779 9.42 -19.53 21.51
C CYS A 779 9.01 -18.11 21.08
N PRO A 780 7.85 -17.92 20.41
CA PRO A 780 7.42 -16.61 19.93
C PRO A 780 7.22 -15.58 21.05
N GLU A 781 6.87 -16.03 22.25
CA GLU A 781 6.73 -15.21 23.46
C GLU A 781 8.06 -15.03 24.23
N LEU A 782 9.19 -15.11 23.53
CA LEU A 782 10.49 -14.80 24.10
C LEU A 782 10.44 -13.41 24.77
N PHE A 783 10.97 -13.31 25.99
CA PHE A 783 11.04 -12.08 26.78
C PHE A 783 9.71 -11.58 27.38
N GLY A 784 8.92 -12.46 28.02
CA GLY A 784 7.77 -12.09 28.86
C GLY A 784 8.12 -11.18 30.05
N GLU A 785 7.19 -10.97 31.00
CA GLU A 785 7.33 -10.07 32.16
C GLU A 785 8.30 -10.60 33.25
N TYR A 786 9.51 -11.00 32.86
CA TYR A 786 10.50 -11.54 33.78
C TYR A 786 11.42 -10.44 34.34
N GLY A 787 11.35 -10.22 35.65
CA GLY A 787 12.22 -9.31 36.39
C GLY A 787 13.56 -9.94 36.77
N ASP A 788 14.65 -9.43 36.19
CA ASP A 788 15.83 -8.86 36.85
C ASP A 788 16.78 -8.38 35.72
N LEU A 789 16.93 -7.05 35.59
CA LEU A 789 18.00 -6.30 34.91
C LEU A 789 17.99 -6.14 33.37
N PRO A 790 17.77 -4.91 32.84
CA PRO A 790 18.41 -4.49 31.60
C PRO A 790 19.91 -4.29 31.84
N ARG A 791 20.76 -4.92 31.00
CA ARG A 791 22.19 -4.61 30.96
C ARG A 791 22.52 -4.01 29.61
N GLU A 792 22.87 -2.72 29.64
CA GLU A 792 23.20 -1.92 28.46
C GLU A 792 24.29 -2.57 27.59
N GLY A 793 24.17 -2.38 26.27
CA GLY A 793 25.29 -2.52 25.34
C GLY A 793 25.04 -3.37 24.09
N VAL A 794 23.87 -3.97 23.90
CA VAL A 794 23.52 -4.67 22.66
C VAL A 794 22.06 -4.34 22.34
N GLY A 795 21.80 -3.67 21.21
CA GLY A 795 20.42 -3.42 20.76
C GLY A 795 19.68 -4.73 20.52
N GLY A 796 18.47 -4.85 21.07
CA GLY A 796 17.70 -6.10 21.13
C GLY A 796 17.30 -6.46 22.57
N LYS A 797 16.41 -7.44 22.75
CA LYS A 797 15.94 -7.89 24.08
C LYS A 797 16.93 -8.87 24.76
N VAL A 798 18.14 -9.00 24.22
CA VAL A 798 19.22 -9.88 24.72
C VAL A 798 20.25 -9.11 25.55
N TYR A 799 20.64 -9.67 26.69
CA TYR A 799 21.62 -9.06 27.60
C TYR A 799 22.93 -9.87 27.71
N GLY A 800 24.02 -9.18 28.08
CA GLY A 800 25.32 -9.78 28.34
C GLY A 800 25.37 -10.51 29.68
N SER A 801 26.26 -11.51 29.78
CA SER A 801 26.50 -12.28 31.01
C SER A 801 26.71 -11.38 32.25
N THR A 802 26.14 -11.79 33.38
CA THR A 802 26.31 -11.16 34.71
C THR A 802 27.79 -10.93 35.03
N PRO A 803 28.17 -9.79 35.63
CA PRO A 803 29.55 -9.43 35.95
C PRO A 803 30.07 -10.28 37.12
N TYR A 804 30.19 -11.59 36.90
CA TYR A 804 30.92 -12.47 37.80
C TYR A 804 32.39 -12.48 37.40
N PRO A 805 33.33 -12.37 38.35
CA PRO A 805 34.77 -12.39 38.09
C PRO A 805 35.14 -13.59 37.21
N SER A 806 35.82 -13.36 36.09
CA SER A 806 36.11 -14.43 35.11
C SER A 806 36.99 -15.55 35.68
N ASP A 807 37.77 -15.23 36.71
CA ASP A 807 38.68 -16.13 37.43
C ASP A 807 38.00 -16.99 38.51
N GLN A 808 36.71 -16.76 38.81
CA GLN A 808 35.95 -17.55 39.78
C GLN A 808 34.92 -18.47 39.12
N ALA A 809 34.84 -19.69 39.68
CA ALA A 809 33.81 -20.64 39.31
C ALA A 809 32.46 -20.21 39.90
N ILE A 810 31.44 -20.16 39.05
CA ILE A 810 30.05 -20.06 39.47
C ILE A 810 29.52 -21.47 39.58
N LEU A 811 29.32 -21.90 40.82
CA LEU A 811 28.56 -23.11 41.12
C LEU A 811 27.10 -22.86 40.73
N PHE A 812 26.55 -23.79 39.96
CA PHE A 812 25.25 -23.81 39.29
C PHE A 812 24.27 -22.66 39.59
N HIS A 813 23.88 -21.91 38.57
CA HIS A 813 22.98 -20.77 38.58
C HIS A 813 21.53 -21.18 38.22
N ASN A 814 20.59 -20.92 39.12
CA ASN A 814 19.16 -21.03 38.95
C ASN A 814 18.50 -19.96 39.83
N GLU A 815 18.62 -18.71 39.40
CA GLU A 815 18.20 -17.52 40.16
C GLU A 815 16.68 -17.29 40.18
N SER A 816 15.90 -18.22 39.62
CA SER A 816 14.44 -18.17 39.62
C SER A 816 13.81 -18.46 41.00
N SER A 817 14.63 -18.65 42.04
CA SER A 817 14.24 -18.94 43.43
C SER A 817 13.41 -17.84 44.07
N HIS A 818 13.60 -16.60 43.63
CA HIS A 818 12.96 -15.40 44.18
C HIS A 818 11.76 -14.92 43.35
N LEU A 819 11.32 -15.73 42.39
CA LEU A 819 10.27 -15.37 41.46
C LEU A 819 8.98 -16.11 41.74
N HIS A 820 7.88 -15.46 41.37
CA HIS A 820 6.53 -15.98 41.56
C HIS A 820 6.21 -17.11 40.56
N CYS A 821 6.81 -17.08 39.36
CA CYS A 821 6.80 -18.14 38.36
C CYS A 821 8.24 -18.54 37.97
N TRP A 822 8.44 -19.79 37.54
CA TRP A 822 9.74 -20.25 37.04
C TRP A 822 9.80 -20.07 35.52
N PRO A 823 10.85 -19.45 34.96
CA PRO A 823 11.06 -19.46 33.52
C PRO A 823 11.38 -20.89 33.13
N LEU A 824 10.62 -21.47 32.20
CA LEU A 824 10.78 -22.88 31.87
C LEU A 824 11.86 -23.09 30.81
N LYS A 825 12.14 -22.13 29.92
CA LYS A 825 13.17 -22.23 28.87
C LYS A 825 14.24 -21.14 29.03
N ILE A 826 15.51 -21.53 29.10
CA ILE A 826 16.67 -20.61 29.12
C ILE A 826 17.59 -20.91 27.93
N TRP A 827 18.09 -19.85 27.31
CA TRP A 827 18.94 -19.90 26.13
C TRP A 827 20.27 -19.19 26.37
N PHE A 828 21.37 -19.79 25.91
CA PHE A 828 22.71 -19.21 25.95
C PHE A 828 23.31 -19.21 24.56
N PHE A 829 23.87 -18.08 24.13
CA PHE A 829 24.56 -17.96 22.85
C PHE A 829 26.01 -17.50 23.03
N CYS A 830 26.94 -18.29 22.50
CA CYS A 830 28.35 -17.96 22.53
C CYS A 830 28.75 -17.06 21.36
N LEU A 831 28.74 -15.75 21.60
CA LEU A 831 29.24 -14.77 20.65
C LEU A 831 30.78 -14.77 20.59
N GLN A 832 31.44 -15.06 21.70
CA GLN A 832 32.89 -15.19 21.79
C GLN A 832 33.28 -16.23 22.83
N SER A 833 33.97 -17.29 22.42
CA SER A 833 34.46 -18.36 23.30
C SER A 833 35.74 -17.93 24.05
N PRO A 834 35.95 -18.40 25.30
CA PRO A 834 37.15 -18.10 26.08
C PRO A 834 38.42 -18.72 25.47
N GLN A 835 39.59 -18.17 25.81
CA GLN A 835 40.89 -18.71 25.34
C GLN A 835 41.34 -19.94 26.13
N VAL A 836 41.14 -19.94 27.45
CA VAL A 836 41.47 -21.05 28.36
C VAL A 836 40.38 -21.18 29.41
N GLY A 837 39.94 -22.41 29.70
CA GLY A 837 38.90 -22.71 30.69
C GLY A 837 37.50 -22.29 30.24
N GLY A 838 36.60 -22.05 31.20
CA GLY A 838 35.26 -21.49 30.92
C GLY A 838 34.24 -22.49 30.42
N GLU A 839 34.50 -23.77 30.62
CA GLU A 839 33.53 -24.83 30.40
C GLU A 839 32.28 -24.56 31.22
N THR A 840 31.12 -24.86 30.65
CA THR A 840 29.84 -24.75 31.34
C THR A 840 29.45 -26.12 31.87
N PRO A 841 29.46 -26.34 33.19
CA PRO A 841 28.85 -27.52 33.78
C PRO A 841 27.32 -27.44 33.66
N ILE A 842 26.69 -28.54 33.28
CA ILE A 842 25.24 -28.75 33.31
C ILE A 842 24.92 -30.07 34.01
N VAL A 843 23.77 -30.13 34.69
CA VAL A 843 23.37 -31.28 35.52
C VAL A 843 21.90 -31.59 35.29
N ASP A 844 21.58 -32.87 35.08
CA ASP A 844 20.21 -33.37 35.01
C ASP A 844 19.59 -33.48 36.42
N CYS A 845 18.58 -32.66 36.69
CA CYS A 845 17.90 -32.61 37.98
C CYS A 845 17.16 -33.91 38.34
N ARG A 846 16.83 -34.75 37.35
CA ARG A 846 16.26 -36.09 37.57
C ARG A 846 17.32 -37.07 38.07
N LYS A 847 18.53 -37.01 37.49
CA LYS A 847 19.69 -37.82 37.92
C LYS A 847 20.09 -37.45 39.34
N VAL A 848 20.08 -36.15 39.68
CA VAL A 848 20.32 -35.70 41.06
C VAL A 848 19.28 -36.25 42.02
N TYR A 849 17.98 -36.16 41.68
CA TYR A 849 16.92 -36.74 42.52
C TYR A 849 17.14 -38.25 42.79
N GLN A 850 17.54 -39.00 41.77
CA GLN A 850 17.79 -40.44 41.89
C GLN A 850 19.00 -40.76 42.80
N LEU A 851 20.06 -39.96 42.71
CA LEU A 851 21.31 -40.14 43.46
C LEU A 851 21.22 -39.65 44.92
N LEU A 852 20.28 -38.76 45.23
CA LEU A 852 20.08 -38.28 46.61
C LEU A 852 19.63 -39.41 47.55
N ASP A 853 20.17 -39.40 48.77
CA ASP A 853 19.77 -40.34 49.82
C ASP A 853 18.24 -40.30 50.04
N PRO A 854 17.56 -41.46 50.11
CA PRO A 854 16.10 -41.50 50.29
C PRO A 854 15.60 -40.76 51.54
N LYS A 855 16.36 -40.73 52.64
CA LYS A 855 15.97 -39.99 53.85
C LYS A 855 16.07 -38.49 53.63
N LEU A 856 17.09 -38.03 52.90
CA LEU A 856 17.19 -36.63 52.49
C LEU A 856 16.03 -36.24 51.59
N ARG A 857 15.64 -37.10 50.65
CA ARG A 857 14.47 -36.86 49.80
C ARG A 857 13.19 -36.68 50.60
N SER A 858 12.87 -37.63 51.49
CA SER A 858 11.69 -37.51 52.33
C SER A 858 11.72 -36.25 53.21
N ARG A 859 12.91 -35.87 53.72
CA ARG A 859 13.07 -34.64 54.50
C ARG A 859 12.80 -33.39 53.67
N PHE A 860 13.27 -33.33 52.43
CA PHE A 860 12.99 -32.20 51.53
C PHE A 860 11.56 -32.16 51.02
N GLU A 861 10.91 -33.31 50.85
CA GLU A 861 9.48 -33.43 50.53
C GLU A 861 8.61 -32.92 51.69
N GLU A 862 8.96 -33.24 52.93
CA GLU A 862 8.24 -32.79 54.13
C GLU A 862 8.50 -31.32 54.45
N LYS A 863 9.78 -30.90 54.49
CA LYS A 863 10.16 -29.58 55.00
C LYS A 863 10.18 -28.48 53.95
N GLN A 864 10.30 -28.80 52.66
CA GLN A 864 10.50 -27.81 51.58
C GLN A 864 11.71 -26.89 51.84
N LEU A 865 11.88 -25.85 51.02
CA LEU A 865 12.94 -24.84 51.17
C LEU A 865 12.34 -23.46 51.34
N MET A 866 12.90 -22.66 52.24
CA MET A 866 12.62 -21.24 52.38
C MET A 866 13.81 -20.44 51.88
N TYR A 867 13.62 -19.72 50.79
CA TYR A 867 14.61 -18.78 50.26
C TYR A 867 14.41 -17.41 50.89
N VAL A 868 15.48 -16.83 51.39
CA VAL A 868 15.49 -15.50 52.00
C VAL A 868 16.40 -14.60 51.17
N ARG A 869 15.90 -13.44 50.75
CA ARG A 869 16.69 -12.41 50.05
C ARG A 869 16.59 -11.08 50.75
N ASN A 870 17.75 -10.47 50.97
CA ASN A 870 17.93 -9.15 51.55
C ASN A 870 18.38 -8.18 50.46
N TYR A 871 17.53 -7.21 50.13
CA TYR A 871 17.85 -6.14 49.18
C TYR A 871 18.52 -4.98 49.93
N ILE A 872 19.84 -5.03 50.03
CA ILE A 872 20.66 -4.08 50.79
C ILE A 872 21.60 -3.36 49.82
N GLN A 873 21.36 -2.06 49.63
CA GLN A 873 22.18 -1.24 48.73
C GLN A 873 23.65 -1.23 49.16
N GLY A 874 24.55 -1.51 48.22
CA GLY A 874 26.00 -1.55 48.46
C GLY A 874 26.55 -2.90 48.94
N LEU A 875 25.68 -3.83 49.34
CA LEU A 875 26.04 -5.23 49.63
C LEU A 875 25.48 -6.19 48.55
N ASP A 876 24.28 -5.90 48.04
CA ASP A 876 23.64 -6.55 46.87
C ASP A 876 22.88 -5.48 46.06
N VAL A 877 22.14 -5.90 45.03
CA VAL A 877 21.20 -5.04 44.29
C VAL A 877 20.14 -4.45 45.23
N SER A 878 19.85 -3.15 45.07
CA SER A 878 18.77 -2.50 45.82
C SER A 878 17.40 -3.02 45.35
N TRP A 879 16.37 -2.93 46.20
CA TRP A 879 15.02 -3.36 45.78
C TRP A 879 14.49 -2.48 44.64
N GLN A 880 14.89 -1.20 44.61
CA GLN A 880 14.51 -0.27 43.55
C GLN A 880 15.10 -0.67 42.19
N GLU A 881 16.37 -1.06 42.18
CA GLU A 881 17.05 -1.54 40.97
C GLU A 881 16.51 -2.89 40.52
N PHE A 882 16.18 -3.78 41.46
CA PHE A 882 15.64 -5.11 41.17
C PHE A 882 14.21 -5.04 40.60
N PHE A 883 13.31 -4.30 41.24
CA PHE A 883 11.90 -4.19 40.82
C PHE A 883 11.65 -3.07 39.80
N HIS A 884 12.69 -2.31 39.41
CA HIS A 884 12.61 -1.17 38.49
C HIS A 884 11.54 -0.14 38.89
N THR A 885 11.36 0.07 40.20
CA THR A 885 10.38 1.01 40.75
C THR A 885 10.90 1.60 42.06
N SER A 886 10.55 2.86 42.33
CA SER A 886 10.77 3.49 43.63
C SER A 886 9.51 3.48 44.52
N ASP A 887 8.42 2.88 44.04
CA ASP A 887 7.14 2.82 44.75
C ASP A 887 7.00 1.50 45.50
N ARG A 888 7.05 1.57 46.84
CA ARG A 888 6.87 0.40 47.72
C ARG A 888 5.53 -0.30 47.51
N THR A 889 4.47 0.44 47.18
CA THR A 889 3.12 -0.14 47.04
C THR A 889 3.03 -1.11 45.84
N VAL A 890 3.82 -0.87 44.79
CA VAL A 890 3.94 -1.78 43.64
C VAL A 890 4.53 -3.13 44.07
N ILE A 891 5.54 -3.09 44.94
CA ILE A 891 6.25 -4.28 45.43
C ILE A 891 5.40 -5.03 46.45
N GLU A 892 4.74 -4.33 47.37
CA GLU A 892 3.80 -4.94 48.31
C GLU A 892 2.69 -5.67 47.56
N LYS A 893 2.12 -5.03 46.52
CA LYS A 893 1.13 -5.65 45.64
C LYS A 893 1.68 -6.88 44.92
N TYR A 894 2.89 -6.78 44.36
CA TYR A 894 3.56 -7.92 43.71
C TYR A 894 3.74 -9.08 44.69
N CYS A 895 4.31 -8.82 45.88
CA CYS A 895 4.53 -9.85 46.90
C CYS A 895 3.21 -10.48 47.36
N HIS A 896 2.15 -9.69 47.54
CA HIS A 896 0.82 -10.22 47.86
C HIS A 896 0.24 -11.11 46.74
N GLN A 897 0.34 -10.68 45.49
CA GLN A 897 -0.12 -11.47 44.33
C GLN A 897 0.68 -12.77 44.17
N ALA A 898 1.99 -12.70 44.43
CA ALA A 898 2.94 -13.79 44.30
C ALA A 898 2.98 -14.74 45.51
N GLN A 899 2.24 -14.44 46.59
CA GLN A 899 2.33 -15.16 47.87
C GLN A 899 3.77 -15.21 48.43
N ILE A 900 4.47 -14.07 48.36
CA ILE A 900 5.82 -13.88 48.91
C ILE A 900 5.67 -13.16 50.25
N ASP A 901 6.25 -13.74 51.30
CA ASP A 901 6.35 -13.08 52.59
C ASP A 901 7.41 -11.97 52.50
N PHE A 902 7.11 -10.79 53.00
CA PHE A 902 8.04 -9.67 52.95
C PHE A 902 8.03 -8.87 54.25
N GLU A 903 9.16 -8.25 54.54
CA GLU A 903 9.36 -7.41 55.71
C GLU A 903 10.25 -6.22 55.35
N TRP A 904 9.76 -5.02 55.61
CA TRP A 904 10.59 -3.81 55.54
C TRP A 904 11.40 -3.67 56.82
N LYS A 905 12.72 -3.62 56.71
CA LYS A 905 13.65 -3.40 57.83
C LYS A 905 14.01 -1.91 57.95
N GLU A 906 14.70 -1.56 59.03
CA GLU A 906 15.28 -0.22 59.22
C GLU A 906 16.20 0.15 58.03
N ASP A 907 16.23 1.43 57.66
CA ASP A 907 17.01 1.99 56.53
C ASP A 907 16.55 1.61 55.10
N ASP A 908 15.25 1.44 54.87
CA ASP A 908 14.66 1.20 53.52
C ASP A 908 15.10 -0.13 52.87
N HIS A 909 15.49 -1.10 53.70
CA HIS A 909 15.82 -2.45 53.25
C HIS A 909 14.59 -3.34 53.15
N LEU A 910 14.51 -4.12 52.06
CA LEU A 910 13.47 -5.12 51.86
C LEU A 910 14.03 -6.52 52.13
N LEU A 911 13.34 -7.28 52.97
CA LEU A 911 13.57 -8.70 53.16
C LEU A 911 12.40 -9.46 52.55
N THR A 912 12.68 -10.46 51.72
CA THR A 912 11.65 -11.38 51.17
C THR A 912 11.94 -12.81 51.56
N LYS A 913 10.88 -13.58 51.85
CA LYS A 913 10.92 -15.01 52.15
C LYS A 913 9.94 -15.74 51.24
N GLN A 914 10.39 -16.83 50.64
CA GLN A 914 9.57 -17.61 49.73
C GLN A 914 9.80 -19.09 49.94
N ILE A 915 8.71 -19.83 50.18
CA ILE A 915 8.76 -21.29 50.31
C ILE A 915 8.57 -21.92 48.93
N ARG A 916 9.49 -22.80 48.57
CA ARG A 916 9.48 -23.55 47.31
C ARG A 916 9.85 -25.01 47.56
N PRO A 917 9.26 -25.96 46.82
CA PRO A 917 9.62 -27.35 46.94
C PRO A 917 11.02 -27.60 46.36
N ALA A 918 11.91 -28.26 47.12
CA ALA A 918 13.17 -28.76 46.58
C ALA A 918 12.95 -29.94 45.62
N ILE A 919 11.90 -30.71 45.88
CA ILE A 919 11.48 -31.87 45.08
C ILE A 919 10.10 -31.57 44.51
N THR A 920 10.01 -31.53 43.20
CA THR A 920 8.77 -31.22 42.49
C THR A 920 8.63 -32.08 41.25
N LYS A 921 7.44 -32.08 40.66
CA LYS A 921 7.18 -32.74 39.37
C LYS A 921 7.28 -31.72 38.26
N HIS A 922 7.98 -32.09 37.20
CA HIS A 922 7.99 -31.30 35.98
C HIS A 922 6.57 -31.25 35.37
N PRO A 923 6.02 -30.08 35.00
CA PRO A 923 4.62 -29.93 34.61
C PRO A 923 4.23 -30.73 33.36
N GLN A 924 5.16 -30.92 32.40
CA GLN A 924 4.88 -31.64 31.15
C GLN A 924 5.29 -33.13 31.19
N THR A 925 6.50 -33.48 31.65
CA THR A 925 6.95 -34.88 31.73
C THR A 925 6.43 -35.64 32.96
N ASN A 926 5.94 -34.92 33.99
CA ASN A 926 5.50 -35.46 35.28
C ASN A 926 6.58 -36.23 36.07
N GLU A 927 7.85 -36.09 35.66
CA GLU A 927 9.00 -36.71 36.34
C GLU A 927 9.35 -35.95 37.63
N LEU A 928 9.77 -36.69 38.65
CA LEU A 928 10.27 -36.09 39.89
C LEU A 928 11.70 -35.57 39.68
N ILE A 929 11.91 -34.31 40.06
CA ILE A 929 13.19 -33.62 39.95
C ILE A 929 13.61 -33.06 41.30
N PHE A 930 14.92 -32.91 41.49
CA PHE A 930 15.47 -32.10 42.57
C PHE A 930 15.86 -30.73 42.00
N PHE A 931 14.98 -29.76 42.17
CA PHE A 931 15.17 -28.38 41.71
C PHE A 931 16.07 -27.64 42.69
N ASN A 932 17.39 -27.84 42.55
CA ASN A 932 18.35 -27.31 43.49
C ASN A 932 18.65 -25.84 43.23
N GLN A 933 18.38 -25.03 44.25
CA GLN A 933 18.89 -23.66 44.30
C GLN A 933 19.70 -23.44 45.59
N ILE A 934 19.96 -24.48 46.39
CA ILE A 934 20.64 -24.38 47.70
C ILE A 934 22.08 -23.87 47.52
N GLN A 935 22.81 -24.33 46.51
CA GLN A 935 24.23 -24.03 46.32
C GLN A 935 24.56 -22.56 46.06
N LEU A 936 23.58 -21.78 45.57
CA LEU A 936 23.73 -20.33 45.36
C LEU A 936 23.41 -19.49 46.58
N HIS A 937 22.68 -20.06 47.54
CA HIS A 937 22.07 -19.32 48.64
C HIS A 937 22.63 -19.77 49.99
N HIS A 938 23.20 -20.97 50.10
CA HIS A 938 23.73 -21.46 51.36
C HIS A 938 25.16 -20.96 51.59
N VAL A 939 25.38 -20.34 52.76
CA VAL A 939 26.66 -19.72 53.14
C VAL A 939 27.86 -20.67 53.05
N SER A 940 27.65 -21.97 53.24
CA SER A 940 28.73 -22.98 53.20
C SER A 940 29.27 -23.27 51.79
N CYS A 941 28.64 -22.71 50.75
CA CYS A 941 29.17 -22.74 49.39
C CYS A 941 30.12 -21.57 49.09
N LEU A 942 30.28 -20.62 50.01
CA LEU A 942 31.25 -19.53 49.90
C LEU A 942 32.66 -20.02 50.27
N GLU A 943 33.69 -19.37 49.73
CA GLU A 943 35.07 -19.63 50.16
C GLU A 943 35.21 -19.40 51.68
N PRO A 944 35.96 -20.24 52.42
CA PRO A 944 36.02 -20.17 53.88
C PRO A 944 36.37 -18.77 54.42
N ALA A 945 37.35 -18.09 53.80
CA ALA A 945 37.75 -16.75 54.19
C ALA A 945 36.65 -15.69 53.94
N VAL A 946 35.89 -15.84 52.85
CA VAL A 946 34.75 -14.96 52.51
C VAL A 946 33.58 -15.23 53.46
N LYS A 947 33.27 -16.50 53.75
CA LYS A 947 32.26 -16.92 54.74
C LYS A 947 32.55 -16.30 56.10
N GLU A 948 33.77 -16.44 56.62
CA GLU A 948 34.16 -15.90 57.93
C GLU A 948 34.10 -14.37 57.97
N SER A 949 34.56 -13.70 56.90
CA SER A 949 34.51 -12.24 56.80
C SER A 949 33.07 -11.71 56.74
N LEU A 950 32.19 -12.32 55.95
CA LEU A 950 30.80 -11.87 55.84
C LEU A 950 30.00 -12.14 57.11
N LEU A 951 30.18 -13.31 57.72
CA LEU A 951 29.49 -13.65 58.97
C LEU A 951 29.94 -12.78 60.15
N SER A 952 31.23 -12.42 60.23
CA SER A 952 31.75 -11.51 61.26
C SER A 952 31.33 -10.05 61.06
N THR A 953 31.20 -9.61 59.79
CA THR A 953 30.87 -8.21 59.47
C THR A 953 29.38 -7.93 59.52
N PHE A 954 28.54 -8.82 58.97
CA PHE A 954 27.10 -8.57 58.77
C PHE A 954 26.20 -9.46 59.63
N GLY A 955 26.70 -10.61 60.10
CA GLY A 955 25.89 -11.65 60.73
C GLY A 955 25.07 -12.45 59.72
N ALA A 956 24.68 -13.67 60.09
CA ALA A 956 23.99 -14.61 59.18
C ALA A 956 22.65 -14.04 58.64
N GLU A 957 21.91 -13.29 59.46
CA GLU A 957 20.58 -12.74 59.13
C GLU A 957 20.60 -11.65 58.04
N LYS A 958 21.74 -10.97 57.85
CA LYS A 958 21.89 -9.84 56.91
C LYS A 958 22.62 -10.23 55.62
N LEU A 959 22.93 -11.50 55.42
CA LEU A 959 23.52 -11.95 54.17
C LEU A 959 22.54 -11.70 53.01
N PRO A 960 23.00 -11.27 51.83
CA PRO A 960 22.15 -10.98 50.67
C PRO A 960 21.16 -12.10 50.31
N ARG A 961 21.62 -13.34 50.45
CA ARG A 961 20.87 -14.55 50.10
C ARG A 961 21.12 -15.61 51.16
N ASN A 962 20.06 -16.29 51.57
CA ASN A 962 20.09 -17.44 52.46
C ASN A 962 19.04 -18.48 52.07
N VAL A 963 19.22 -19.71 52.53
CA VAL A 963 18.27 -20.79 52.36
C VAL A 963 18.17 -21.63 53.63
N TYR A 964 16.94 -21.93 54.02
CA TYR A 964 16.57 -22.74 55.18
C TYR A 964 15.60 -23.84 54.75
N TYR A 965 15.28 -24.76 55.67
CA TYR A 965 14.07 -25.55 55.52
C TYR A 965 12.82 -24.64 55.58
N GLY A 966 11.71 -25.08 54.98
CA GLY A 966 10.45 -24.32 54.96
C GLY A 966 9.88 -24.00 56.34
N ASP A 967 10.26 -24.76 57.38
CA ASP A 967 9.93 -24.50 58.78
C ASP A 967 10.86 -23.45 59.46
N GLY A 968 11.83 -22.91 58.72
CA GLY A 968 12.82 -21.95 59.20
C GLY A 968 14.05 -22.55 59.88
N SER A 969 14.15 -23.88 60.00
CA SER A 969 15.33 -24.54 60.57
C SER A 969 16.53 -24.50 59.60
N PRO A 970 17.78 -24.37 60.11
CA PRO A 970 18.97 -24.33 59.26
C PRO A 970 19.21 -25.66 58.55
N ILE A 971 19.75 -25.59 57.33
CA ILE A 971 20.24 -26.76 56.61
C ILE A 971 21.66 -27.05 57.10
N GLU A 972 21.94 -28.30 57.47
CA GLU A 972 23.23 -28.67 58.04
C GLU A 972 24.34 -28.67 56.97
N ASP A 973 25.55 -28.21 57.31
CA ASP A 973 26.69 -28.16 56.38
C ASP A 973 26.98 -29.51 55.72
N SER A 974 26.84 -30.61 56.47
CA SER A 974 27.00 -31.97 55.96
C SER A 974 26.01 -32.35 54.85
N VAL A 975 24.82 -31.74 54.86
CA VAL A 975 23.77 -31.97 53.87
C VAL A 975 24.10 -31.23 52.58
N VAL A 976 24.64 -30.01 52.72
CA VAL A 976 25.11 -29.23 51.57
C VAL A 976 26.32 -29.90 50.92
N GLU A 977 27.24 -30.45 51.71
CA GLU A 977 28.37 -31.26 51.22
C GLU A 977 27.89 -32.50 50.44
N GLU A 978 26.89 -33.22 50.96
CA GLU A 978 26.31 -34.37 50.27
C GLU A 978 25.66 -33.97 48.95
N ILE A 979 24.88 -32.88 48.95
CA ILE A 979 24.29 -32.32 47.73
C ILE A 979 25.39 -31.99 46.73
N CYS A 980 26.42 -31.22 47.11
CA CYS A 980 27.56 -30.90 46.25
C CYS A 980 28.25 -32.15 45.68
N SER A 981 28.43 -33.20 46.47
CA SER A 981 28.98 -34.48 46.00
C SER A 981 28.08 -35.14 44.95
N VAL A 982 26.77 -35.17 45.15
CA VAL A 982 25.81 -35.70 44.16
C VAL A 982 25.82 -34.88 42.86
N TYR A 983 25.91 -33.56 42.98
CA TYR A 983 26.03 -32.66 41.83
C TYR A 983 27.30 -32.93 41.02
N GLU A 984 28.43 -33.09 41.70
CA GLU A 984 29.70 -33.43 41.06
C GLU A 984 29.66 -34.79 40.34
N GLN A 985 28.94 -35.77 40.89
CA GLN A 985 28.72 -37.07 40.24
C GLN A 985 27.81 -36.99 39.02
N ALA A 986 26.84 -36.05 39.01
CA ALA A 986 25.86 -35.91 37.96
C ALA A 986 26.26 -34.91 36.85
N LYS A 987 27.31 -34.10 37.05
CA LYS A 987 27.66 -33.01 36.13
C LYS A 987 28.27 -33.52 34.84
N VAL A 988 27.93 -32.81 33.76
CA VAL A 988 28.61 -32.88 32.47
C VAL A 988 29.12 -31.49 32.13
N SER A 989 30.40 -31.37 31.77
CA SER A 989 31.01 -30.09 31.39
C SER A 989 31.35 -30.07 29.90
N PHE A 990 31.20 -28.90 29.28
CA PHE A 990 31.52 -28.72 27.87
C PHE A 990 32.21 -27.39 27.57
N PRO A 991 33.18 -27.37 26.64
CA PRO A 991 33.78 -26.14 26.15
C PRO A 991 32.86 -25.46 25.13
N TRP A 992 32.78 -24.13 25.20
CA TRP A 992 32.06 -23.31 24.24
C TRP A 992 32.82 -23.16 22.92
N GLN A 993 32.09 -23.21 21.80
CA GLN A 993 32.54 -22.78 20.49
C GLN A 993 31.79 -21.51 20.10
N GLN A 994 32.47 -20.60 19.41
CA GLN A 994 31.82 -19.43 18.83
C GLN A 994 30.69 -19.89 17.90
N GLY A 995 29.49 -19.35 18.10
CA GLY A 995 28.29 -19.74 17.37
C GLY A 995 27.40 -20.79 18.07
N ASP A 996 27.88 -21.42 19.15
CA ASP A 996 27.07 -22.36 19.91
C ASP A 996 25.84 -21.70 20.52
N VAL A 997 24.70 -22.40 20.44
CA VAL A 997 23.47 -22.04 21.14
C VAL A 997 23.04 -23.21 22.03
N LEU A 998 22.98 -22.99 23.34
CA LEU A 998 22.44 -23.95 24.31
C LEU A 998 21.01 -23.55 24.65
N MET A 999 20.06 -24.47 24.49
CA MET A 999 18.71 -24.37 25.00
C MET A 999 18.56 -25.36 26.17
N LEU A 1000 18.02 -24.91 27.29
CA LEU A 1000 17.75 -25.79 28.42
C LEU A 1000 16.36 -25.56 29.01
N ASP A 1001 15.81 -26.64 29.55
CA ASP A 1001 14.66 -26.59 30.43
C ASP A 1001 15.16 -26.33 31.86
N ASN A 1002 14.71 -25.22 32.45
CA ASN A 1002 15.23 -24.75 33.73
C ASN A 1002 14.89 -25.69 34.90
N MET A 1003 13.81 -26.47 34.79
CA MET A 1003 13.42 -27.45 35.80
C MET A 1003 14.16 -28.78 35.63
N LEU A 1004 14.45 -29.19 34.39
CA LEU A 1004 15.15 -30.44 34.12
C LEU A 1004 16.68 -30.31 34.21
N THR A 1005 17.25 -29.12 33.95
CA THR A 1005 18.70 -28.92 33.86
C THR A 1005 19.18 -27.69 34.61
N ALA A 1006 20.08 -27.90 35.58
CA ALA A 1006 20.85 -26.82 36.20
C ALA A 1006 22.15 -26.56 35.41
N HIS A 1007 22.64 -25.31 35.40
CA HIS A 1007 23.84 -24.91 34.63
C HIS A 1007 24.76 -24.03 35.47
N GLY A 1008 26.08 -24.02 35.23
CA GLY A 1008 27.05 -23.19 35.94
C GLY A 1008 28.17 -22.66 35.04
N ARG A 1009 29.27 -22.21 35.64
CA ARG A 1009 30.42 -21.67 34.89
C ARG A 1009 31.74 -21.96 35.58
N ASN A 1010 32.66 -22.67 34.93
CA ASN A 1010 34.03 -22.79 35.41
C ASN A 1010 34.83 -21.49 35.15
N SER A 1011 35.89 -21.26 35.92
CA SER A 1011 36.81 -20.14 35.72
C SER A 1011 37.45 -20.15 34.32
N TYR A 1012 37.76 -18.97 33.79
CA TYR A 1012 38.39 -18.80 32.48
C TYR A 1012 39.32 -17.59 32.41
N VAL A 1013 40.19 -17.60 31.40
CA VAL A 1013 41.13 -16.52 31.08
C VAL A 1013 40.87 -15.99 29.67
N GLY A 1014 40.90 -14.67 29.52
CA GLY A 1014 40.72 -13.97 28.24
C GLY A 1014 39.27 -13.52 27.97
N PRO A 1015 39.01 -12.90 26.81
CA PRO A 1015 37.69 -12.36 26.47
C PRO A 1015 36.68 -13.48 26.20
N ARG A 1016 35.50 -13.37 26.79
CA ARG A 1016 34.35 -14.26 26.58
C ARG A 1016 33.08 -13.42 26.54
N LYS A 1017 32.17 -13.74 25.62
CA LYS A 1017 30.86 -13.09 25.52
C LYS A 1017 29.78 -14.14 25.30
N ILE A 1018 28.99 -14.38 26.34
CA ILE A 1018 27.79 -15.22 26.30
C ILE A 1018 26.58 -14.31 26.45
N LEU A 1019 25.61 -14.47 25.56
CA LEU A 1019 24.33 -13.79 25.61
C LEU A 1019 23.28 -14.75 26.17
N VAL A 1020 22.28 -14.20 26.89
CA VAL A 1020 21.23 -14.99 27.53
C VAL A 1020 19.85 -14.50 27.08
N ALA A 1021 18.91 -15.43 26.89
CA ALA A 1021 17.49 -15.14 26.70
C ALA A 1021 16.62 -16.12 27.50
N MET A 1022 15.45 -15.66 27.96
CA MET A 1022 14.51 -16.44 28.76
C MET A 1022 13.11 -16.37 28.15
N GLY A 1023 12.34 -17.45 28.29
CA GLY A 1023 10.96 -17.54 27.84
C GLY A 1023 10.14 -18.54 28.65
N GLU A 1024 8.82 -18.39 28.60
CA GLU A 1024 7.88 -19.32 29.23
C GLU A 1024 7.68 -20.59 28.38
N MET A 1025 7.15 -21.64 29.00
CA MET A 1025 6.45 -22.70 28.25
C MET A 1025 4.96 -22.45 28.35
N HIS A 1026 4.26 -22.60 27.23
CA HIS A 1026 2.81 -22.73 27.20
C HIS A 1026 2.36 -24.10 27.69
#